data_AF-A0A1C6T766-F1
#
_entry.id   AF-A0A1C6T766-F1
#
_cell.length_a   1.000
_cell.length_b   1.000
_cell.length_c   1.000
_cell.angle_alpha   90.00
_cell.angle_beta   90.00
_cell.angle_gamma   90.00
#
_symmetry.space_group_name_H-M   'P 1'
#
loop_
_entity.id
_entity.type
_entity.pdbx_description
1 polymer ?
#
loop_
_entity_poly.entity_id
_entity_poly.type
_entity_poly.pdbx_seq_one_letter_code
_entity_poly.pdbx_strand_id
1 'polypeptide(L)'
;MSDRRRLLPLLGANRHGSRDSMTCLYRCGNACDHPVPNTSDNQYLGDMISTEVSRRGVVRAGAIGALVLGVGGSLAGAGAASAAPAGTTADVPEVDFAARQQSGSRALTFKAVPPNKLDSLIVPNGYDHSVVLRWGDEVVPGAPALDVHNQTGARQSKQFGYNNDFVGVLPLTSSGKRVLLVVNHEYTNEDLMFPGFTSQDALTVEQVKAAMAAHGLSVVELERVDDTGEYRVRDNGSRKYNRRITALATKFDVTGPAAGSAYLQTAADPKGRTVIGTLNNCAGGITPWGTVLSGEENFNQYFVGGNEASADVKAKLSRYGIDTTNRYPSGSRKWERADERFDLAKHPNEANRFGWIVEVDPFDPESRPRKHTALGRFKHEGANVIVAKNGHVVAYMGDDERFDYLYKFVSDKKFEKGNSNKAREHNLTLLESGTLYVAKLGYTSAAEIDGSGKLPSDGAFNGQGQWIKLVSGDQSFVEGMTAAEVLTFTRLAGDKVGATKMDRPEDVEPSLATGKVYVALTNNTARGTGSNPKADEANPRTSNRHGHILELVEDGGDNTSLTFTWSLPIVCGDPADPATYFSGYDKTKVSPISCPDNVAFDSVGNLWISTDGNALGSNDGLFVTPIEGPEKGHLKQFLTVPVGGETCGPFITSDDRSVFVAVQHPGEISGASLENPASNWPDGDFAKPGVVVTWRVDGGPIGA
;
A
#
# COMPACT_ATOMS: atom_id res chain seq x y z
N MET A 1 -16.41 -17.72 -56.27
CA MET A 1 -16.61 -18.23 -54.91
C MET A 1 -15.25 -18.64 -54.39
N SER A 2 -14.74 -17.95 -53.38
CA SER A 2 -13.51 -18.30 -52.66
C SER A 2 -13.78 -17.92 -51.21
N ASP A 3 -14.16 -18.92 -50.43
CA ASP A 3 -14.38 -18.84 -48.99
C ASP A 3 -13.14 -18.36 -48.25
N ARG A 4 -13.11 -17.07 -47.88
CA ARG A 4 -12.33 -16.65 -46.72
C ARG A 4 -13.21 -16.88 -45.49
N ARG A 5 -12.91 -17.95 -44.76
CA ARG A 5 -13.42 -18.17 -43.40
C ARG A 5 -13.16 -16.90 -42.59
N ARG A 6 -14.24 -16.19 -42.22
CA ARG A 6 -14.18 -15.18 -41.17
C ARG A 6 -13.82 -15.90 -39.87
N LEU A 7 -12.62 -15.67 -39.38
CA LEU A 7 -12.27 -16.02 -38.01
C LEU A 7 -13.12 -15.13 -37.10
N LEU A 8 -13.93 -15.76 -36.25
CA LEU A 8 -14.68 -15.08 -35.19
C LEU A 8 -13.68 -14.41 -34.23
N PRO A 9 -13.91 -13.14 -33.81
CA PRO A 9 -13.10 -12.53 -32.76
C PRO A 9 -13.54 -13.14 -31.43
N LEU A 10 -12.78 -14.13 -30.96
CA LEU A 10 -12.93 -14.72 -29.61
C LEU A 10 -11.79 -14.34 -28.67
N LEU A 11 -11.07 -13.25 -28.96
CA LEU A 11 -10.01 -12.73 -28.11
C LEU A 11 -10.16 -11.21 -28.05
N GLY A 12 -10.98 -10.75 -27.11
CA GLY A 12 -11.27 -9.34 -26.88
C GLY A 12 -11.84 -9.14 -25.48
N ALA A 13 -10.95 -8.67 -24.59
CA ALA A 13 -11.17 -8.02 -23.30
C ALA A 13 -11.80 -8.83 -22.15
N ASN A 14 -11.02 -8.91 -21.06
CA ASN A 14 -11.29 -9.44 -19.72
C ASN A 14 -11.02 -10.94 -19.50
N ARG A 15 -9.80 -11.25 -19.03
CA ARG A 15 -9.34 -12.62 -18.73
C ARG A 15 -9.93 -13.18 -17.42
N HIS A 16 -10.24 -12.32 -16.45
CA HIS A 16 -10.76 -12.69 -15.13
C HIS A 16 -12.06 -11.95 -14.75
N GLY A 17 -12.97 -11.75 -15.70
CA GLY A 17 -14.27 -11.12 -15.46
C GLY A 17 -14.32 -9.66 -15.88
N SER A 18 -13.87 -8.74 -15.02
CA SER A 18 -13.96 -7.29 -15.26
C SER A 18 -12.62 -6.59 -15.48
N ARG A 19 -11.50 -7.15 -15.01
CA ARG A 19 -10.16 -6.55 -15.13
C ARG A 19 -9.54 -6.89 -16.48
N ASP A 20 -8.95 -5.88 -17.12
CA ASP A 20 -8.28 -6.00 -18.41
C ASP A 20 -7.02 -6.88 -18.30
N SER A 21 -6.65 -7.57 -19.38
CA SER A 21 -5.50 -8.49 -19.34
C SER A 21 -4.15 -7.76 -19.25
N MET A 22 -4.08 -6.51 -19.73
CA MET A 22 -2.91 -5.66 -19.61
C MET A 22 -2.67 -5.25 -18.16
N THR A 23 -3.73 -4.87 -17.44
CA THR A 23 -3.68 -4.60 -16.00
C THR A 23 -3.30 -5.81 -15.18
N CYS A 24 -3.88 -6.97 -15.50
CA CYS A 24 -3.46 -8.21 -14.87
C CYS A 24 -1.95 -8.45 -15.07
N LEU A 25 -1.41 -8.18 -16.26
CA LEU A 25 0.00 -8.41 -16.59
C LEU A 25 0.94 -7.50 -15.81
N TYR A 26 0.68 -6.19 -15.78
CA TYR A 26 1.67 -5.22 -15.30
C TYR A 26 1.55 -4.89 -13.81
N ARG A 27 0.33 -4.76 -13.25
CA ARG A 27 0.19 -4.48 -11.81
C ARG A 27 0.61 -5.67 -10.97
N CYS A 28 -0.12 -6.79 -11.11
CA CYS A 28 0.01 -7.95 -10.22
C CYS A 28 0.63 -9.19 -10.88
N GLY A 29 1.19 -9.07 -12.09
CA GLY A 29 2.01 -10.13 -12.68
C GLY A 29 1.22 -11.38 -13.05
N ASN A 30 -0.04 -11.20 -13.43
CA ASN A 30 -1.05 -12.23 -13.68
C ASN A 30 -1.29 -13.15 -12.47
N ALA A 31 -1.28 -12.62 -11.24
CA ALA A 31 -1.48 -13.40 -10.02
C ALA A 31 -2.71 -14.33 -10.06
N CYS A 32 -3.75 -13.96 -10.82
CA CYS A 32 -4.96 -14.76 -11.01
C CYS A 32 -4.83 -15.97 -11.97
N ASP A 33 -3.82 -15.97 -12.86
CA ASP A 33 -3.50 -17.09 -13.77
C ASP A 33 -2.66 -18.18 -13.08
N HIS A 34 -2.12 -17.90 -11.90
CA HIS A 34 -1.30 -18.80 -11.13
C HIS A 34 -2.07 -19.38 -9.93
N PRO A 35 -1.70 -20.58 -9.44
CA PRO A 35 -2.22 -21.10 -8.18
C PRO A 35 -2.00 -20.08 -7.05
N VAL A 36 -2.97 -19.97 -6.14
CA VAL A 36 -2.83 -19.07 -4.99
C VAL A 36 -1.64 -19.51 -4.12
N PRO A 37 -0.65 -18.64 -3.84
CA PRO A 37 0.55 -19.05 -3.12
C PRO A 37 0.31 -19.49 -1.67
N ASN A 38 -0.73 -18.95 -1.01
CA ASN A 38 -1.09 -19.36 0.35
C ASN A 38 -1.88 -20.68 0.36
N THR A 39 -1.14 -21.79 0.45
CA THR A 39 -1.70 -23.15 0.54
C THR A 39 -1.87 -23.67 1.96
N SER A 40 -1.77 -22.83 3.00
CA SER A 40 -1.92 -23.27 4.40
C SER A 40 -3.35 -23.79 4.68
N ASP A 41 -3.49 -24.66 5.67
CA ASP A 41 -4.80 -25.08 6.19
C ASP A 41 -5.33 -24.09 7.25
N ASN A 42 -4.81 -22.85 7.26
CA ASN A 42 -5.18 -21.86 8.24
C ASN A 42 -6.67 -21.54 8.19
N GLN A 43 -7.20 -21.29 9.39
CA GLN A 43 -8.63 -21.17 9.60
C GLN A 43 -9.25 -20.12 8.69
N TYR A 44 -10.31 -20.60 8.05
CA TYR A 44 -11.48 -19.87 7.61
C TYR A 44 -12.65 -20.50 8.39
N LEU A 45 -13.72 -19.75 8.66
CA LEU A 45 -14.70 -20.21 9.66
C LEU A 45 -15.33 -21.59 9.40
N GLY A 46 -15.40 -22.06 8.15
CA GLY A 46 -15.99 -23.37 7.83
C GLY A 46 -15.50 -24.54 8.70
N ASP A 47 -14.30 -24.44 9.27
CA ASP A 47 -13.73 -25.46 10.16
C ASP A 47 -14.17 -25.31 11.65
N MET A 48 -14.60 -24.13 12.11
CA MET A 48 -14.94 -23.93 13.53
C MET A 48 -16.32 -24.50 13.92
N ILE A 49 -17.21 -24.76 12.96
CA ILE A 49 -18.50 -25.43 13.22
C ILE A 49 -18.29 -26.87 13.75
N SER A 50 -17.13 -27.48 13.49
CA SER A 50 -16.77 -28.79 14.07
C SER A 50 -16.08 -28.71 15.44
N THR A 51 -15.54 -27.55 15.82
CA THR A 51 -14.62 -27.43 16.98
C THR A 51 -15.28 -26.78 18.21
N GLU A 52 -16.23 -25.86 18.01
CA GLU A 52 -16.89 -25.05 19.06
C GLU A 52 -17.89 -25.84 19.93
N VAL A 53 -18.31 -27.05 19.54
CA VAL A 53 -19.19 -27.89 20.37
C VAL A 53 -18.43 -28.57 21.53
N SER A 54 -17.08 -28.49 21.59
CA SER A 54 -16.28 -29.29 22.53
C SER A 54 -15.74 -28.56 23.77
N ARG A 55 -15.86 -27.23 23.90
CA ARG A 55 -15.18 -26.49 24.99
C ARG A 55 -16.04 -25.45 25.71
N ARG A 56 -17.14 -25.91 26.34
CA ARG A 56 -17.67 -25.23 27.53
C ARG A 56 -17.01 -25.81 28.78
N GLY A 57 -16.14 -25.05 29.44
CA GLY A 57 -15.63 -25.45 30.75
C GLY A 57 -14.54 -24.59 31.38
N VAL A 58 -14.99 -23.67 32.24
CA VAL A 58 -14.34 -23.23 33.50
C VAL A 58 -13.31 -22.07 33.44
N VAL A 59 -13.80 -20.92 33.93
CA VAL A 59 -13.08 -19.76 34.47
C VAL A 59 -12.45 -20.09 35.83
N ARG A 60 -11.23 -19.61 36.11
CA ARG A 60 -10.77 -19.32 37.48
C ARG A 60 -9.83 -18.11 37.52
N ALA A 61 -10.27 -17.10 38.27
CA ALA A 61 -9.55 -15.89 38.64
C ALA A 61 -8.54 -16.14 39.78
N GLY A 62 -7.52 -15.28 39.87
CA GLY A 62 -6.61 -15.19 41.03
C GLY A 62 -5.64 -14.02 40.91
N ALA A 63 -5.55 -13.21 41.96
CA ALA A 63 -5.03 -11.84 41.97
C ALA A 63 -3.66 -11.66 42.65
N ILE A 64 -2.93 -10.61 42.24
CA ILE A 64 -2.03 -9.68 42.99
C ILE A 64 -0.84 -10.23 43.80
N GLY A 65 0.34 -9.63 43.56
CA GLY A 65 1.44 -9.53 44.54
C GLY A 65 2.62 -8.70 44.04
N ALA A 66 2.84 -7.51 44.61
CA ALA A 66 4.00 -6.64 44.38
C ALA A 66 5.08 -6.83 45.46
N LEU A 67 6.36 -6.71 45.09
CA LEU A 67 7.46 -6.40 46.03
C LEU A 67 8.63 -5.70 45.32
N VAL A 68 9.20 -4.68 45.97
CA VAL A 68 10.30 -3.80 45.51
C VAL A 68 11.51 -3.93 46.45
N LEU A 69 12.70 -3.58 45.93
CA LEU A 69 14.01 -3.21 46.55
C LEU A 69 15.03 -4.36 46.71
N GLY A 70 16.31 -4.23 46.33
CA GLY A 70 17.07 -3.14 45.70
C GLY A 70 18.60 -3.42 45.57
N VAL A 71 19.27 -2.49 44.87
CA VAL A 71 20.67 -1.99 44.99
C VAL A 71 21.90 -2.87 44.63
N GLY A 72 22.66 -2.42 43.62
CA GLY A 72 24.09 -2.06 43.79
C GLY A 72 25.17 -2.80 42.96
N GLY A 73 25.88 -2.09 42.08
CA GLY A 73 27.19 -2.50 41.55
C GLY A 73 27.57 -1.89 40.20
N SER A 74 28.63 -1.07 40.17
CA SER A 74 29.08 -0.20 39.07
C SER A 74 30.36 -0.67 38.35
N LEU A 75 30.66 0.00 37.23
CA LEU A 75 31.92 0.08 36.43
C LEU A 75 32.11 -1.01 35.37
N ALA A 76 32.69 -0.78 34.18
CA ALA A 76 33.03 0.38 33.35
C ALA A 76 33.59 -0.21 32.03
N GLY A 77 33.46 0.45 30.88
CA GLY A 77 34.12 0.00 29.65
C GLY A 77 33.65 0.70 28.39
N ALA A 78 34.05 1.96 28.22
CA ALA A 78 33.80 2.75 27.02
C ALA A 78 34.75 2.33 25.88
N GLY A 79 34.19 2.04 24.70
CA GLY A 79 34.89 2.01 23.43
C GLY A 79 34.26 3.04 22.50
N ALA A 80 34.93 4.18 22.32
CA ALA A 80 34.48 5.25 21.44
C ALA A 80 34.67 4.83 19.97
N ALA A 81 33.57 4.76 19.21
CA ALA A 81 33.61 4.79 17.76
C ALA A 81 33.40 6.23 17.29
N SER A 82 34.36 6.70 16.51
CA SER A 82 34.47 8.03 15.91
C SER A 82 33.25 8.42 15.08
N ALA A 83 32.55 9.48 15.50
CA ALA A 83 31.50 10.13 14.76
C ALA A 83 32.07 10.91 13.56
N ALA A 84 31.50 10.68 12.38
CA ALA A 84 31.66 11.55 11.22
C ALA A 84 30.93 12.89 11.47
N PRO A 85 31.36 14.01 10.86
CA PRO A 85 30.86 15.33 11.20
C PRO A 85 29.37 15.46 10.84
N ALA A 86 28.57 15.94 11.80
CA ALA A 86 27.19 16.29 11.60
C ALA A 86 27.09 17.45 10.59
N GLY A 87 26.46 17.18 9.44
CA GLY A 87 25.99 18.23 8.55
C GLY A 87 24.90 19.05 9.26
N THR A 88 24.86 20.35 9.01
CA THR A 88 23.81 21.24 9.50
C THR A 88 22.48 20.86 8.83
N THR A 89 21.62 20.12 9.53
CA THR A 89 20.26 19.81 9.07
C THR A 89 19.31 20.95 9.45
N ALA A 90 18.39 21.27 8.54
CA ALA A 90 17.40 22.33 8.73
C ALA A 90 16.40 21.97 9.83
N ASP A 91 15.86 22.97 10.54
CA ASP A 91 14.72 22.80 11.44
C ASP A 91 13.53 22.21 10.66
N VAL A 92 13.22 20.94 10.87
CA VAL A 92 12.04 20.28 10.28
C VAL A 92 10.84 20.64 11.15
N PRO A 93 9.76 21.22 10.60
CA PRO A 93 8.54 21.46 11.37
C PRO A 93 8.00 20.13 11.93
N GLU A 94 7.51 20.13 13.17
CA GLU A 94 6.71 19.00 13.67
C GLU A 94 5.48 18.88 12.76
N VAL A 95 5.29 17.71 12.15
CA VAL A 95 4.18 17.47 11.24
C VAL A 95 3.01 16.98 12.08
N ASP A 96 2.32 17.93 12.71
CA ASP A 96 1.16 17.62 13.54
C ASP A 96 -0.10 17.47 12.66
N PHE A 97 -0.25 16.29 12.05
CA PHE A 97 -1.51 15.89 11.40
C PHE A 97 -2.62 15.62 12.42
N ALA A 98 -2.30 15.39 13.69
CA ALA A 98 -3.26 15.02 14.73
C ALA A 98 -3.98 16.24 15.34
N ALA A 99 -3.32 17.38 15.53
CA ALA A 99 -3.89 18.55 16.18
C ALA A 99 -4.98 19.29 15.40
N ARG A 100 -5.25 18.89 14.14
CA ARG A 100 -6.35 19.44 13.34
C ARG A 100 -7.53 18.48 13.19
N GLN A 101 -7.45 17.25 13.69
CA GLN A 101 -8.57 16.32 13.58
C GLN A 101 -9.65 16.63 14.63
N GLN A 102 -10.78 17.17 14.19
CA GLN A 102 -11.96 17.41 15.04
C GLN A 102 -12.86 16.17 15.04
N SER A 103 -13.34 15.75 16.21
CA SER A 103 -14.34 14.70 16.30
C SER A 103 -15.69 15.23 15.83
N GLY A 104 -16.16 14.75 14.67
CA GLY A 104 -17.50 15.04 14.14
C GLY A 104 -17.45 15.24 12.63
N SER A 105 -18.13 14.36 11.89
CA SER A 105 -18.19 14.44 10.43
C SER A 105 -18.89 15.72 9.97
N ARG A 106 -18.21 16.49 9.11
CA ARG A 106 -18.86 17.59 8.36
C ARG A 106 -19.76 17.00 7.29
N ALA A 107 -20.95 17.56 7.13
CA ALA A 107 -21.90 17.09 6.13
C ALA A 107 -21.31 17.20 4.71
N LEU A 108 -21.47 16.13 3.93
CA LEU A 108 -21.03 16.09 2.54
C LEU A 108 -22.04 16.82 1.64
N THR A 109 -21.79 18.07 1.23
CA THR A 109 -22.81 18.87 0.53
C THR A 109 -22.72 18.85 -1.00
N PHE A 110 -21.59 18.42 -1.58
CA PHE A 110 -21.45 18.31 -3.03
C PHE A 110 -22.43 17.30 -3.65
N LYS A 111 -22.78 17.48 -4.92
CA LYS A 111 -23.53 16.45 -5.66
C LYS A 111 -22.56 15.37 -6.13
N ALA A 112 -22.85 14.10 -5.81
CA ALA A 112 -22.01 12.98 -6.24
C ALA A 112 -21.81 12.96 -7.76
N VAL A 113 -20.59 12.71 -8.20
CA VAL A 113 -20.24 12.49 -9.61
C VAL A 113 -20.83 11.14 -10.03
N PRO A 114 -21.57 11.06 -11.15
CA PRO A 114 -22.10 9.78 -11.60
C PRO A 114 -20.99 8.90 -12.21
N PRO A 115 -21.12 7.56 -12.13
CA PRO A 115 -20.25 6.65 -12.86
C PRO A 115 -20.19 6.98 -14.35
N ASN A 116 -19.00 6.98 -14.94
CA ASN A 116 -18.79 7.30 -16.35
C ASN A 116 -17.59 6.52 -16.92
N LYS A 117 -17.29 6.71 -18.21
CA LYS A 117 -16.15 6.08 -18.93
C LYS A 117 -15.33 7.11 -19.71
N LEU A 118 -15.29 8.34 -19.23
CA LEU A 118 -14.69 9.45 -19.98
C LEU A 118 -13.16 9.37 -19.89
N ASP A 119 -12.47 9.81 -20.93
CA ASP A 119 -11.01 9.97 -20.93
C ASP A 119 -10.61 11.32 -20.31
N SER A 120 -11.06 11.55 -19.07
CA SER A 120 -10.83 12.79 -18.33
C SER A 120 -10.99 12.56 -16.84
N LEU A 121 -10.32 13.38 -16.04
CA LEU A 121 -10.66 13.51 -14.63
C LEU A 121 -11.93 14.37 -14.50
N ILE A 122 -12.90 13.91 -13.71
CA ILE A 122 -14.20 14.59 -13.51
C ILE A 122 -14.39 14.86 -12.02
N VAL A 123 -14.62 16.12 -11.66
CA VAL A 123 -14.87 16.59 -10.28
C VAL A 123 -16.29 17.13 -10.12
N PRO A 124 -16.80 17.32 -8.89
CA PRO A 124 -18.14 17.88 -8.68
C PRO A 124 -18.23 19.35 -9.13
N ASN A 125 -19.43 19.82 -9.43
CA ASN A 125 -19.66 21.25 -9.69
C ASN A 125 -19.22 22.11 -8.49
N GLY A 126 -18.56 23.23 -8.76
CA GLY A 126 -17.99 24.12 -7.73
C GLY A 126 -16.58 23.72 -7.28
N TYR A 127 -16.01 22.68 -7.90
CA TYR A 127 -14.62 22.28 -7.73
C TYR A 127 -13.85 22.50 -9.03
N ASP A 128 -12.54 22.68 -8.90
CA ASP A 128 -11.59 22.76 -9.99
C ASP A 128 -10.38 21.86 -9.68
N HIS A 129 -9.57 21.55 -10.68
CA HIS A 129 -8.44 20.64 -10.55
C HIS A 129 -7.27 21.02 -11.46
N SER A 130 -6.07 20.57 -11.11
CA SER A 130 -4.87 20.75 -11.92
C SER A 130 -3.94 19.55 -11.83
N VAL A 131 -3.35 19.17 -12.97
CA VAL A 131 -2.21 18.23 -13.00
C VAL A 131 -0.99 18.93 -12.43
N VAL A 132 -0.47 18.40 -11.32
CA VAL A 132 0.70 18.95 -10.62
C VAL A 132 1.98 18.51 -11.31
N LEU A 133 2.09 17.20 -11.58
CA LEU A 133 3.23 16.53 -12.21
C LEU A 133 2.70 15.33 -13.00
N ARG A 134 3.40 14.95 -14.06
CA ARG A 134 3.16 13.72 -14.83
C ARG A 134 4.46 13.01 -15.17
N TRP A 135 4.38 11.75 -15.61
CA TRP A 135 5.54 10.97 -16.02
C TRP A 135 6.44 11.76 -16.97
N GLY A 136 7.74 11.79 -16.65
CA GLY A 136 8.75 12.45 -17.47
C GLY A 136 8.99 13.93 -17.13
N ASP A 137 8.17 14.55 -16.28
CA ASP A 137 8.39 15.91 -15.79
C ASP A 137 9.69 16.04 -15.00
N GLU A 138 10.25 17.24 -14.92
CA GLU A 138 11.48 17.50 -14.18
C GLU A 138 11.28 17.32 -12.67
N VAL A 139 12.02 16.39 -12.06
CA VAL A 139 12.15 16.29 -10.60
C VAL A 139 13.47 16.93 -10.18
N VAL A 140 14.60 16.32 -10.56
CA VAL A 140 15.92 16.85 -10.25
C VAL A 140 16.19 18.06 -11.15
N PRO A 141 16.55 19.24 -10.61
CA PRO A 141 16.75 20.44 -11.42
C PRO A 141 17.69 20.22 -12.62
N GLY A 142 17.25 20.62 -13.81
CA GLY A 142 17.97 20.37 -15.06
C GLY A 142 17.79 18.95 -15.61
N ALA A 143 16.74 18.23 -15.20
CA ALA A 143 16.36 17.00 -15.87
C ALA A 143 16.00 17.29 -17.33
N PRO A 144 16.42 16.45 -18.28
CA PRO A 144 16.00 16.63 -19.66
C PRO A 144 14.48 16.39 -19.77
N ALA A 145 13.82 17.01 -20.74
CA ALA A 145 12.42 16.73 -21.05
C ALA A 145 12.21 15.26 -21.44
N LEU A 146 10.99 14.72 -21.28
CA LEU A 146 10.65 13.39 -21.75
C LEU A 146 10.93 13.27 -23.27
N ASP A 147 11.65 12.23 -23.65
CA ASP A 147 11.89 11.86 -25.04
C ASP A 147 11.76 10.35 -25.17
N VAL A 148 10.55 9.90 -25.52
CA VAL A 148 10.19 8.47 -25.63
C VAL A 148 11.02 7.72 -26.67
N HIS A 149 11.60 8.41 -27.66
CA HIS A 149 12.45 7.79 -28.68
C HIS A 149 13.90 7.60 -28.23
N ASN A 150 14.36 8.38 -27.25
CA ASN A 150 15.73 8.35 -26.74
C ASN A 150 15.80 8.22 -25.21
N GLN A 151 14.80 7.56 -24.61
CA GLN A 151 14.70 7.42 -23.17
C GLN A 151 15.75 6.42 -22.65
N THR A 152 16.45 6.80 -21.58
CA THR A 152 17.51 5.99 -20.96
C THR A 152 17.36 6.00 -19.44
N GLY A 153 17.99 5.05 -18.76
CA GLY A 153 18.03 5.02 -17.29
C GLY A 153 18.55 6.33 -16.67
N ALA A 154 19.53 6.98 -17.31
CA ALA A 154 20.11 8.23 -16.83
C ALA A 154 19.14 9.43 -16.94
N ARG A 155 18.33 9.50 -18.00
CA ARG A 155 17.28 10.52 -18.15
C ARG A 155 16.17 10.28 -17.14
N GLN A 156 15.65 9.07 -17.11
CA GLN A 156 14.54 8.70 -16.24
C GLN A 156 14.89 8.86 -14.75
N SER A 157 16.14 8.62 -14.34
CA SER A 157 16.59 8.79 -12.94
C SER A 157 16.53 10.23 -12.44
N LYS A 158 16.20 11.21 -13.28
CA LYS A 158 16.03 12.63 -12.92
C LYS A 158 14.61 13.15 -13.11
N GLN A 159 13.77 12.39 -13.80
CA GLN A 159 12.40 12.77 -14.15
C GLN A 159 11.41 12.15 -13.18
N PHE A 160 10.17 12.63 -13.15
CA PHE A 160 9.07 11.99 -12.44
C PHE A 160 8.89 10.56 -12.99
N GLY A 161 8.71 9.60 -12.07
CA GLY A 161 8.60 8.19 -12.42
C GLY A 161 7.29 7.85 -13.13
N TYR A 162 7.05 6.55 -13.30
CA TYR A 162 5.89 6.02 -14.01
C TYR A 162 4.93 5.35 -13.02
N ASN A 163 3.63 5.30 -13.36
CA ASN A 163 2.55 4.78 -12.52
C ASN A 163 2.70 5.25 -11.08
N ASN A 164 2.51 6.57 -10.92
CA ASN A 164 2.48 7.18 -9.60
C ASN A 164 1.39 6.55 -8.74
N ASP A 165 1.74 6.28 -7.48
CA ASP A 165 0.85 5.69 -6.50
C ASP A 165 0.74 6.64 -5.29
N PHE A 166 0.99 6.16 -4.07
CA PHE A 166 0.95 6.93 -2.82
C PHE A 166 1.37 8.38 -3.00
N VAL A 167 0.54 9.29 -2.49
CA VAL A 167 0.83 10.72 -2.43
C VAL A 167 0.92 11.16 -0.97
N GLY A 168 2.03 11.79 -0.60
CA GLY A 168 2.20 12.46 0.68
C GLY A 168 2.57 13.93 0.51
N VAL A 169 1.94 14.83 1.26
CA VAL A 169 2.25 16.27 1.24
C VAL A 169 2.70 16.74 2.62
N LEU A 170 3.98 17.10 2.75
CA LEU A 170 4.58 17.53 4.01
C LEU A 170 4.90 19.03 3.99
N PRO A 171 4.54 19.80 5.03
CA PRO A 171 4.80 21.23 5.07
C PRO A 171 6.30 21.55 5.20
N LEU A 172 6.83 22.40 4.31
CA LEU A 172 8.15 23.03 4.46
C LEU A 172 8.10 24.30 5.31
N THR A 173 6.93 24.90 5.41
CA THR A 173 6.67 26.14 6.14
C THR A 173 5.45 25.96 7.02
N SER A 174 5.43 26.60 8.18
CA SER A 174 4.29 26.54 9.11
C SER A 174 2.97 27.01 8.48
N SER A 175 3.02 27.86 7.46
CA SER A 175 1.84 28.31 6.70
C SER A 175 1.26 27.28 5.75
N GLY A 176 1.96 26.17 5.49
CA GLY A 176 1.58 25.18 4.47
C GLY A 176 1.65 25.69 3.03
N LYS A 177 2.12 26.92 2.78
CA LYS A 177 2.20 27.49 1.42
C LYS A 177 3.32 26.89 0.59
N ARG A 178 4.36 26.36 1.22
CA ARG A 178 5.38 25.54 0.59
C ARG A 178 5.39 24.16 1.23
N VAL A 179 5.47 23.15 0.40
CA VAL A 179 5.35 21.75 0.80
C VAL A 179 6.33 20.88 0.00
N LEU A 180 6.64 19.70 0.54
CA LEU A 180 7.23 18.60 -0.20
C LEU A 180 6.13 17.63 -0.59
N LEU A 181 5.98 17.40 -1.88
CA LEU A 181 5.24 16.28 -2.43
C LEU A 181 6.17 15.07 -2.48
N VAL A 182 5.74 13.95 -1.91
CA VAL A 182 6.41 12.65 -2.02
C VAL A 182 5.46 11.70 -2.73
N VAL A 183 5.94 11.05 -3.79
CA VAL A 183 5.11 10.19 -4.65
C VAL A 183 5.82 8.88 -4.93
N ASN A 184 5.14 7.76 -4.70
CA ASN A 184 5.61 6.44 -5.10
C ASN A 184 5.45 6.23 -6.62
N HIS A 185 6.25 5.34 -7.20
CA HIS A 185 6.19 4.92 -8.61
C HIS A 185 6.28 3.40 -8.65
N GLU A 186 5.13 2.78 -8.88
CA GLU A 186 4.92 1.37 -8.59
C GLU A 186 5.51 0.48 -9.68
N TYR A 187 5.05 0.63 -10.92
CA TYR A 187 5.49 -0.19 -12.05
C TYR A 187 5.54 0.58 -13.38
N THR A 188 5.75 -0.15 -14.49
CA THR A 188 5.87 0.42 -15.84
C THR A 188 5.12 -0.39 -16.89
N ASN A 189 4.57 0.31 -17.89
CA ASN A 189 3.95 -0.27 -19.09
C ASN A 189 4.86 -0.03 -20.30
N GLU A 190 5.77 -0.96 -20.64
CA GLU A 190 6.74 -0.71 -21.71
C GLU A 190 6.14 -0.52 -23.10
N ASP A 191 4.96 -1.08 -23.35
CA ASP A 191 4.12 -0.84 -24.52
C ASP A 191 3.55 0.57 -24.59
N LEU A 192 3.28 1.21 -23.46
CA LEU A 192 2.86 2.62 -23.39
C LEU A 192 4.05 3.59 -23.27
N MET A 193 5.25 3.09 -22.94
CA MET A 193 6.44 3.93 -22.76
C MET A 193 7.33 4.04 -24.00
N PHE A 194 7.45 2.96 -24.80
CA PHE A 194 8.48 2.87 -25.82
C PHE A 194 7.90 2.69 -27.23
N PRO A 195 8.26 3.57 -28.18
CA PRO A 195 7.90 3.40 -29.58
C PRO A 195 8.41 2.07 -30.15
N GLY A 196 7.57 1.38 -30.92
CA GLY A 196 7.88 0.12 -31.57
C GLY A 196 8.00 -1.07 -30.62
N PHE A 197 7.48 -0.96 -29.39
CA PHE A 197 7.46 -2.08 -28.46
C PHE A 197 6.72 -3.27 -29.07
N THR A 198 7.33 -4.45 -28.95
CA THR A 198 6.73 -5.73 -29.41
C THR A 198 6.77 -6.81 -28.35
N SER A 199 7.81 -6.81 -27.51
CA SER A 199 7.99 -7.74 -26.40
C SER A 199 9.10 -7.26 -25.48
N GLN A 200 9.13 -7.80 -24.26
CA GLN A 200 10.23 -7.59 -23.31
C GLN A 200 11.60 -8.03 -23.89
N ASP A 201 11.62 -9.04 -24.76
CA ASP A 201 12.85 -9.51 -25.45
C ASP A 201 13.42 -8.47 -26.42
N ALA A 202 12.54 -7.69 -27.07
CA ALA A 202 12.94 -6.69 -28.05
C ALA A 202 13.50 -5.41 -27.43
N LEU A 203 13.28 -5.18 -26.12
CA LEU A 203 13.81 -4.01 -25.43
C LEU A 203 15.34 -3.98 -25.46
N THR A 204 15.92 -2.80 -25.67
CA THR A 204 17.34 -2.56 -25.43
C THR A 204 17.65 -2.55 -23.94
N VAL A 205 18.91 -2.79 -23.57
CA VAL A 205 19.35 -2.70 -22.16
C VAL A 205 19.08 -1.30 -21.58
N GLU A 206 19.21 -0.23 -22.37
CA GLU A 206 18.93 1.12 -21.89
C GLU A 206 17.43 1.39 -21.66
N GLN A 207 16.54 0.77 -22.44
CA GLN A 207 15.10 0.81 -22.17
C GLN A 207 14.75 0.02 -20.90
N VAL A 208 15.38 -1.15 -20.67
CA VAL A 208 15.21 -1.90 -19.41
C VAL A 208 15.68 -1.04 -18.22
N LYS A 209 16.84 -0.38 -18.32
CA LYS A 209 17.30 0.56 -17.27
C LYS A 209 16.38 1.77 -17.10
N ALA A 210 15.76 2.26 -18.18
CA ALA A 210 14.76 3.32 -18.10
C ALA A 210 13.53 2.84 -17.32
N ALA A 211 13.01 1.65 -17.61
CA ALA A 211 11.90 1.05 -16.84
C ALA A 211 12.27 0.90 -15.36
N MET A 212 13.46 0.35 -15.05
CA MET A 212 13.96 0.25 -13.66
C MET A 212 14.06 1.62 -12.97
N ALA A 213 14.58 2.63 -13.65
CA ALA A 213 14.73 3.98 -13.11
C ALA A 213 13.39 4.74 -12.96
N ALA A 214 12.32 4.26 -13.61
CA ALA A 214 10.99 4.83 -13.46
C ALA A 214 10.31 4.40 -12.15
N HIS A 215 10.74 3.31 -11.52
CA HIS A 215 10.26 2.86 -10.22
C HIS A 215 10.84 3.69 -9.06
N GLY A 216 10.25 3.56 -7.88
CA GLY A 216 10.75 4.11 -6.63
C GLY A 216 9.94 5.30 -6.15
N LEU A 217 10.59 6.42 -5.84
CA LEU A 217 9.90 7.62 -5.32
C LEU A 217 10.40 8.91 -5.97
N SER A 218 9.56 9.93 -5.95
CA SER A 218 9.89 11.33 -6.26
C SER A 218 9.62 12.20 -5.03
N VAL A 219 10.55 13.10 -4.71
CA VAL A 219 10.33 14.23 -3.79
C VAL A 219 10.37 15.52 -4.60
N VAL A 220 9.36 16.38 -4.49
CA VAL A 220 9.27 17.64 -5.24
C VAL A 220 8.75 18.78 -4.37
N GLU A 221 9.43 19.92 -4.41
CA GLU A 221 8.93 21.16 -3.79
C GLU A 221 7.75 21.73 -4.58
N LEU A 222 6.62 21.90 -3.90
CA LEU A 222 5.45 22.61 -4.43
C LEU A 222 5.22 23.92 -3.67
N GLU A 223 4.54 24.84 -4.34
CA GLU A 223 3.98 26.04 -3.74
C GLU A 223 2.49 26.17 -4.02
N ARG A 224 1.76 26.67 -3.02
CA ARG A 224 0.34 26.96 -3.11
C ARG A 224 0.12 28.23 -3.91
N VAL A 225 -0.86 28.20 -4.81
CA VAL A 225 -1.22 29.38 -5.63
C VAL A 225 -2.10 30.31 -4.81
N ASP A 226 -1.57 31.49 -4.51
CA ASP A 226 -2.23 32.56 -3.76
C ASP A 226 -2.90 32.10 -2.46
N ASP A 227 -4.23 32.23 -2.38
CA ASP A 227 -5.08 31.73 -1.31
C ASP A 227 -6.14 30.77 -1.86
N THR A 228 -5.82 30.04 -2.93
CA THR A 228 -6.67 28.98 -3.50
C THR A 228 -6.39 27.62 -2.85
N GLY A 229 -6.94 26.52 -3.34
CA GLY A 229 -6.47 25.16 -3.00
C GLY A 229 -5.54 24.53 -4.05
N GLU A 230 -5.11 25.30 -5.05
CA GLU A 230 -4.19 24.82 -6.08
C GLU A 230 -2.75 24.79 -5.57
N TYR A 231 -1.98 23.79 -6.01
CA TYR A 231 -0.54 23.70 -5.81
C TYR A 231 0.16 23.47 -7.14
N ARG A 232 1.34 24.08 -7.32
CA ARG A 232 2.18 23.93 -8.51
C ARG A 232 3.61 23.61 -8.12
N VAL A 233 4.33 22.97 -9.03
CA VAL A 233 5.79 22.80 -8.90
C VAL A 233 6.40 24.18 -8.81
N ARG A 234 7.22 24.37 -7.77
CA ARG A 234 7.87 25.66 -7.54
C ARG A 234 8.86 25.96 -8.67
N ASP A 235 8.71 27.11 -9.31
CA ASP A 235 9.53 27.49 -10.48
C ASP A 235 10.77 28.34 -10.11
N ASN A 236 10.82 28.84 -8.88
CA ASN A 236 11.80 29.80 -8.40
C ASN A 236 12.65 29.29 -7.23
N GLY A 237 13.89 29.79 -7.12
CA GLY A 237 14.81 29.47 -6.03
C GLY A 237 15.44 28.08 -6.10
N SER A 238 16.22 27.73 -5.06
CA SER A 238 16.87 26.42 -4.98
C SER A 238 15.84 25.33 -4.62
N ARG A 239 15.51 24.44 -5.56
CA ARG A 239 14.71 23.22 -5.37
C ARG A 239 15.57 22.09 -4.81
N LYS A 240 16.20 22.34 -3.66
CA LYS A 240 17.27 21.49 -3.11
C LYS A 240 16.75 20.16 -2.56
N TYR A 241 15.47 20.10 -2.19
CA TYR A 241 14.86 18.86 -1.69
C TYR A 241 14.44 17.91 -2.81
N ASN A 242 14.38 18.40 -4.05
CA ASN A 242 13.92 17.59 -5.17
C ASN A 242 14.84 16.39 -5.41
N ARG A 243 14.27 15.19 -5.41
CA ARG A 243 15.03 13.95 -5.42
C ARG A 243 14.29 12.83 -6.11
N ARG A 244 15.02 12.01 -6.88
CA ARG A 244 14.56 10.68 -7.29
C ARG A 244 15.23 9.61 -6.44
N ILE A 245 14.42 8.66 -6.01
CA ILE A 245 14.82 7.42 -5.36
C ILE A 245 14.45 6.32 -6.34
N THR A 246 15.42 5.53 -6.81
CA THR A 246 15.22 4.62 -7.94
C THR A 246 15.67 3.20 -7.63
N ALA A 247 15.08 2.23 -8.33
CA ALA A 247 15.51 0.83 -8.26
C ALA A 247 16.93 0.60 -8.81
N LEU A 248 17.45 1.53 -9.61
CA LEU A 248 18.68 1.37 -10.38
C LEU A 248 19.94 1.65 -9.55
N ALA A 249 19.92 2.65 -8.66
CA ALA A 249 21.17 3.13 -8.04
C ALA A 249 21.04 3.58 -6.57
N THR A 250 19.84 3.89 -6.08
CA THR A 250 19.70 4.43 -4.72
C THR A 250 20.05 3.36 -3.68
N LYS A 251 20.96 3.68 -2.76
CA LYS A 251 21.39 2.75 -1.69
C LYS A 251 20.54 2.93 -0.44
N PHE A 252 19.88 1.86 -0.02
CA PHE A 252 19.12 1.78 1.21
C PHE A 252 19.97 1.15 2.32
N ASP A 253 19.82 1.63 3.55
CA ASP A 253 20.30 0.92 4.74
C ASP A 253 19.24 -0.10 5.18
N VAL A 254 19.68 -1.28 5.62
CA VAL A 254 18.77 -2.29 6.19
C VAL A 254 18.86 -2.22 7.72
N THR A 255 17.71 -2.04 8.36
CA THR A 255 17.60 -1.86 9.82
C THR A 255 16.75 -2.97 10.45
N GLY A 256 16.82 -3.09 11.77
CA GLY A 256 16.07 -4.09 12.55
C GLY A 256 16.67 -5.50 12.57
N PRO A 257 15.98 -6.46 13.20
CA PRO A 257 16.57 -7.73 13.62
C PRO A 257 17.04 -8.66 12.49
N ALA A 258 16.48 -8.56 11.28
CA ALA A 258 16.94 -9.39 10.15
C ALA A 258 18.16 -8.79 9.43
N ALA A 259 18.52 -7.53 9.71
CA ALA A 259 19.64 -6.85 9.08
C ALA A 259 20.97 -7.57 9.35
N GLY A 260 21.66 -7.94 8.27
CA GLY A 260 22.91 -8.69 8.30
C GLY A 260 22.78 -10.19 8.58
N SER A 261 21.57 -10.72 8.69
CA SER A 261 21.34 -12.17 8.71
C SER A 261 21.82 -12.82 7.40
N ALA A 262 22.11 -14.11 7.45
CA ALA A 262 22.56 -14.88 6.28
C ALA A 262 21.55 -14.85 5.12
N TYR A 263 20.26 -14.59 5.39
CA TYR A 263 19.23 -14.50 4.35
C TYR A 263 19.28 -13.20 3.53
N LEU A 264 19.93 -12.15 4.04
CA LEU A 264 20.08 -10.85 3.37
C LEU A 264 21.48 -10.62 2.81
N GLN A 265 22.41 -11.53 3.05
CA GLN A 265 23.77 -11.44 2.52
C GLN A 265 23.81 -11.89 1.05
N THR A 266 24.53 -11.15 0.22
CA THR A 266 24.83 -11.51 -1.17
C THR A 266 26.33 -11.37 -1.42
N ALA A 267 26.83 -11.85 -2.56
CA ALA A 267 28.23 -11.66 -2.91
C ALA A 267 28.63 -10.17 -3.01
N ALA A 268 27.71 -9.31 -3.45
CA ALA A 268 27.92 -7.87 -3.57
C ALA A 268 27.76 -7.11 -2.24
N ASP A 269 27.00 -7.66 -1.29
CA ASP A 269 26.87 -7.15 0.07
C ASP A 269 26.99 -8.29 1.11
N PRO A 270 28.23 -8.72 1.43
CA PRO A 270 28.46 -9.80 2.40
C PRO A 270 28.04 -9.44 3.83
N LYS A 271 27.78 -8.16 4.11
CA LYS A 271 27.30 -7.71 5.43
C LYS A 271 25.78 -7.74 5.53
N GLY A 272 25.04 -7.87 4.42
CA GLY A 272 23.58 -7.92 4.38
C GLY A 272 22.90 -6.68 4.96
N ARG A 273 23.50 -5.50 4.79
CA ARG A 273 23.10 -4.24 5.43
C ARG A 273 22.88 -3.09 4.46
N THR A 274 23.11 -3.30 3.15
CA THR A 274 22.91 -2.26 2.15
C THR A 274 22.32 -2.86 0.88
N VAL A 275 21.16 -2.35 0.49
CA VAL A 275 20.41 -2.81 -0.70
C VAL A 275 20.38 -1.70 -1.74
N ILE A 276 20.50 -2.06 -3.01
CA ILE A 276 20.31 -1.11 -4.11
C ILE A 276 18.86 -1.19 -4.56
N GLY A 277 18.18 -0.06 -4.44
CA GLY A 277 16.84 0.13 -4.95
C GLY A 277 15.73 -0.30 -4.00
N THR A 278 14.54 0.11 -4.43
CA THR A 278 13.23 -0.29 -3.93
C THR A 278 12.38 -0.69 -5.13
N LEU A 279 11.43 -1.60 -4.94
CA LEU A 279 10.63 -2.19 -6.03
C LEU A 279 9.15 -2.08 -5.73
N ASN A 280 8.35 -1.85 -6.77
CA ASN A 280 6.89 -1.97 -6.70
C ASN A 280 6.32 -1.21 -5.50
N ASN A 281 6.67 0.07 -5.46
CA ASN A 281 6.28 0.98 -4.39
C ASN A 281 4.81 1.33 -4.55
N CYS A 282 3.95 0.69 -3.75
CA CYS A 282 2.49 0.79 -3.82
C CYS A 282 1.98 1.99 -2.99
N ALA A 283 1.23 1.75 -1.93
CA ALA A 283 0.77 2.76 -0.98
C ALA A 283 1.88 3.17 0.03
N GLY A 284 1.47 3.90 1.07
CA GLY A 284 2.38 4.46 2.05
C GLY A 284 1.68 5.24 3.17
N GLY A 285 2.49 5.84 4.03
CA GLY A 285 2.01 6.64 5.15
C GLY A 285 3.00 7.73 5.55
N ILE A 286 2.54 8.73 6.30
CA ILE A 286 3.41 9.79 6.83
C ILE A 286 3.57 9.63 8.33
N THR A 287 4.82 9.59 8.80
CA THR A 287 5.10 9.44 10.22
C THR A 287 4.93 10.78 10.96
N PRO A 288 4.60 10.75 12.27
CA PRO A 288 4.56 11.95 13.11
C PRO A 288 5.91 12.67 13.22
N TRP A 289 7.02 12.04 12.83
CA TRP A 289 8.36 12.65 12.79
C TRP A 289 8.78 13.12 11.40
N GLY A 290 7.85 13.20 10.45
CA GLY A 290 8.03 13.86 9.15
C GLY A 290 8.80 13.03 8.12
N THR A 291 8.75 11.70 8.22
CA THR A 291 9.23 10.78 7.17
C THR A 291 8.07 10.14 6.44
N VAL A 292 8.34 9.58 5.26
CA VAL A 292 7.37 8.83 4.46
C VAL A 292 7.72 7.36 4.49
N LEU A 293 6.70 6.53 4.75
CA LEU A 293 6.75 5.08 4.63
C LEU A 293 6.15 4.66 3.30
N SER A 294 6.74 3.67 2.64
CA SER A 294 6.26 3.09 1.38
C SER A 294 6.36 1.57 1.43
N GLY A 295 5.34 0.89 0.91
CA GLY A 295 5.30 -0.57 0.81
C GLY A 295 5.95 -1.09 -0.47
N GLU A 296 6.84 -2.08 -0.36
CA GLU A 296 7.24 -2.89 -1.51
C GLU A 296 6.26 -4.06 -1.66
N GLU A 297 5.46 -4.04 -2.72
CA GLU A 297 4.27 -4.87 -2.87
C GLU A 297 4.55 -6.05 -3.80
N ASN A 298 4.26 -5.96 -5.10
CA ASN A 298 4.52 -7.03 -6.07
C ASN A 298 5.99 -7.17 -6.53
N PHE A 299 6.94 -7.12 -5.58
CA PHE A 299 8.38 -7.27 -5.84
C PHE A 299 8.77 -8.62 -6.49
N ASN A 300 7.91 -9.64 -6.41
CA ASN A 300 8.16 -10.99 -6.92
C ASN A 300 8.32 -11.03 -8.45
N GLN A 301 7.73 -10.08 -9.18
CA GLN A 301 7.65 -10.10 -10.65
C GLN A 301 8.99 -9.84 -11.36
N TYR A 302 9.97 -9.28 -10.66
CA TYR A 302 11.23 -8.83 -11.24
C TYR A 302 12.32 -9.89 -11.23
N PHE A 303 12.10 -11.02 -10.55
CA PHE A 303 13.09 -12.06 -10.35
C PHE A 303 12.89 -13.25 -11.30
N VAL A 304 14.00 -13.82 -11.76
CA VAL A 304 14.05 -15.03 -12.61
C VAL A 304 14.97 -16.09 -11.98
N GLY A 305 14.98 -17.29 -12.55
CA GLY A 305 15.92 -18.34 -12.14
C GLY A 305 15.54 -19.12 -10.87
N GLY A 306 14.34 -18.88 -10.30
CA GLY A 306 13.83 -19.64 -9.16
C GLY A 306 13.67 -21.15 -9.43
N ASN A 307 13.59 -21.55 -10.71
CA ASN A 307 13.55 -22.94 -11.15
C ASN A 307 14.85 -23.72 -10.90
N GLU A 308 15.97 -23.03 -10.67
CA GLU A 308 17.28 -23.63 -10.39
C GLU A 308 17.59 -23.69 -8.88
N ALA A 309 16.74 -23.12 -8.03
CA ALA A 309 16.91 -23.14 -6.59
C ALA A 309 16.76 -24.56 -5.98
N SER A 310 17.33 -24.77 -4.80
CA SER A 310 17.14 -26.01 -4.03
C SER A 310 15.67 -26.20 -3.62
N ALA A 311 15.26 -27.43 -3.31
CA ALA A 311 13.86 -27.74 -2.98
C ALA A 311 13.31 -26.89 -1.81
N ASP A 312 14.10 -26.73 -0.74
CA ASP A 312 13.70 -25.94 0.44
C ASP A 312 13.57 -24.44 0.10
N VAL A 313 14.42 -23.92 -0.79
CA VAL A 313 14.34 -22.53 -1.25
C VAL A 313 13.14 -22.35 -2.18
N LYS A 314 12.85 -23.32 -3.05
CA LYS A 314 11.67 -23.28 -3.93
C LYS A 314 10.37 -23.17 -3.13
N ALA A 315 10.21 -23.93 -2.05
CA ALA A 315 9.02 -23.82 -1.21
C ALA A 315 8.84 -22.39 -0.65
N LYS A 316 9.92 -21.75 -0.22
CA LYS A 316 9.91 -20.36 0.25
C LYS A 316 9.61 -19.39 -0.87
N LEU A 317 10.27 -19.50 -2.02
CA LEU A 317 10.03 -18.63 -3.18
C LEU A 317 8.58 -18.71 -3.67
N SER A 318 8.05 -19.93 -3.80
CA SER A 318 6.67 -20.14 -4.24
C SER A 318 5.64 -19.49 -3.32
N ARG A 319 5.86 -19.50 -1.99
CA ARG A 319 4.95 -18.85 -1.01
C ARG A 319 4.89 -17.32 -1.15
N TYR A 320 5.90 -16.73 -1.77
CA TYR A 320 5.99 -15.30 -2.11
C TYR A 320 5.66 -15.03 -3.59
N GLY A 321 5.08 -15.99 -4.31
CA GLY A 321 4.65 -15.82 -5.69
C GLY A 321 5.79 -15.70 -6.72
N ILE A 322 7.01 -16.14 -6.38
CA ILE A 322 8.14 -16.21 -7.33
C ILE A 322 8.08 -17.54 -8.06
N ASP A 323 8.15 -17.53 -9.40
CA ASP A 323 8.09 -18.75 -10.21
C ASP A 323 9.32 -19.65 -9.96
N THR A 324 9.06 -20.92 -9.64
CA THR A 324 10.06 -21.96 -9.34
C THR A 324 10.04 -23.11 -10.35
N THR A 325 9.33 -22.93 -11.46
CA THR A 325 9.11 -23.90 -12.52
C THR A 325 9.71 -23.43 -13.84
N ASN A 326 9.48 -22.17 -14.21
CA ASN A 326 9.97 -21.56 -15.43
C ASN A 326 11.12 -20.61 -15.13
N ARG A 327 12.16 -20.62 -15.98
CA ARG A 327 13.22 -19.60 -15.88
C ARG A 327 12.66 -18.20 -16.15
N TYR A 328 11.84 -18.09 -17.19
CA TYR A 328 11.15 -16.87 -17.58
C TYR A 328 9.63 -17.10 -17.49
N PRO A 329 8.97 -16.71 -16.38
CA PRO A 329 7.52 -16.76 -16.30
C PRO A 329 6.87 -15.88 -17.39
N SER A 330 5.60 -16.18 -17.71
CA SER A 330 4.79 -15.33 -18.57
C SER A 330 4.72 -13.92 -18.00
N GLY A 331 5.07 -12.90 -18.80
CA GLY A 331 5.14 -11.52 -18.33
C GLY A 331 6.43 -11.10 -17.62
N SER A 332 7.45 -11.98 -17.59
CA SER A 332 8.76 -11.65 -17.02
C SER A 332 9.31 -10.32 -17.56
N ARG A 333 9.75 -9.46 -16.62
CA ARG A 333 10.34 -8.14 -16.91
C ARG A 333 11.75 -8.21 -17.51
N LYS A 334 12.40 -9.38 -17.38
CA LYS A 334 13.76 -9.67 -17.87
C LYS A 334 14.83 -8.66 -17.41
N TRP A 335 14.72 -8.18 -16.17
CA TRP A 335 15.64 -7.19 -15.60
C TRP A 335 17.06 -7.70 -15.40
N GLU A 336 17.25 -9.02 -15.34
CA GLU A 336 18.58 -9.64 -15.26
C GLU A 336 19.48 -9.32 -16.47
N ARG A 337 18.88 -8.90 -17.59
CA ARG A 337 19.59 -8.43 -18.78
C ARG A 337 20.31 -7.10 -18.54
N ALA A 338 19.80 -6.27 -17.64
CA ALA A 338 20.41 -4.99 -17.27
C ALA A 338 21.24 -5.08 -15.99
N ASP A 339 20.84 -5.95 -15.05
CA ASP A 339 21.51 -6.14 -13.76
C ASP A 339 21.32 -7.58 -13.27
N GLU A 340 22.40 -8.37 -13.26
CA GLU A 340 22.32 -9.81 -12.97
C GLU A 340 21.81 -10.14 -11.57
N ARG A 341 21.73 -9.17 -10.64
CA ARG A 341 21.18 -9.39 -9.29
C ARG A 341 19.75 -9.95 -9.29
N PHE A 342 18.98 -9.70 -10.34
CA PHE A 342 17.63 -10.22 -10.51
C PHE A 342 17.56 -11.70 -10.95
N ASP A 343 18.71 -12.34 -11.22
CA ASP A 343 18.80 -13.78 -11.48
C ASP A 343 19.09 -14.55 -10.18
N LEU A 344 18.07 -15.23 -9.65
CA LEU A 344 18.17 -16.01 -8.41
C LEU A 344 19.03 -17.27 -8.55
N ALA A 345 19.33 -17.73 -9.76
CA ALA A 345 20.31 -18.81 -9.96
C ALA A 345 21.74 -18.33 -9.63
N LYS A 346 21.99 -17.02 -9.73
CA LYS A 346 23.28 -16.39 -9.39
C LYS A 346 23.26 -15.73 -8.01
N HIS A 347 22.16 -15.06 -7.67
CA HIS A 347 21.99 -14.27 -6.45
C HIS A 347 20.75 -14.74 -5.67
N PRO A 348 20.78 -15.95 -5.07
CA PRO A 348 19.60 -16.60 -4.49
C PRO A 348 18.95 -15.83 -3.33
N ASN A 349 19.70 -14.95 -2.67
CA ASN A 349 19.22 -14.12 -1.57
C ASN A 349 18.72 -12.73 -2.00
N GLU A 350 18.85 -12.34 -3.27
CA GLU A 350 18.48 -10.98 -3.68
C GLU A 350 16.99 -10.72 -3.50
N ALA A 351 16.11 -11.69 -3.81
CA ALA A 351 14.67 -11.55 -3.56
C ALA A 351 14.31 -11.33 -2.08
N ASN A 352 15.13 -11.82 -1.13
CA ASN A 352 14.88 -11.62 0.29
C ASN A 352 15.15 -10.17 0.74
N ARG A 353 15.84 -9.36 -0.09
CA ARG A 353 16.19 -7.96 0.20
C ARG A 353 15.10 -6.97 -0.27
N PHE A 354 13.96 -7.48 -0.70
CA PHE A 354 12.76 -6.73 -1.11
C PHE A 354 11.49 -7.31 -0.46
N GLY A 355 10.42 -6.53 -0.47
CA GLY A 355 9.17 -6.83 0.25
C GLY A 355 9.16 -6.26 1.66
N TRP A 356 9.80 -5.10 1.87
CA TRP A 356 9.91 -4.44 3.16
C TRP A 356 9.23 -3.08 3.13
N ILE A 357 8.76 -2.59 4.27
CA ILE A 357 8.49 -1.16 4.44
C ILE A 357 9.79 -0.37 4.32
N VAL A 358 9.79 0.62 3.44
CA VAL A 358 10.89 1.56 3.28
C VAL A 358 10.54 2.93 3.86
N GLU A 359 11.50 3.57 4.52
CA GLU A 359 11.35 4.91 5.08
C GLU A 359 12.27 5.91 4.37
N VAL A 360 11.67 7.02 3.93
CA VAL A 360 12.34 8.13 3.26
C VAL A 360 12.21 9.38 4.11
N ASP A 361 13.34 10.07 4.28
CA ASP A 361 13.38 11.41 4.86
C ASP A 361 13.34 12.45 3.74
N PRO A 362 12.19 13.09 3.47
CA PRO A 362 12.08 14.05 2.36
C PRO A 362 12.77 15.38 2.67
N PHE A 363 13.05 15.67 3.94
CA PHE A 363 13.70 16.91 4.38
C PHE A 363 15.23 16.82 4.34
N ASP A 364 15.80 15.63 4.11
CA ASP A 364 17.23 15.44 3.88
C ASP A 364 17.46 14.73 2.53
N PRO A 365 17.76 15.48 1.45
CA PRO A 365 17.93 14.93 0.11
C PRO A 365 19.18 14.03 -0.01
N GLU A 366 20.13 14.11 0.93
CA GLU A 366 21.34 13.29 0.96
C GLU A 366 21.20 12.06 1.86
N SER A 367 20.15 11.99 2.67
CA SER A 367 19.89 10.85 3.56
C SER A 367 19.78 9.55 2.77
N ARG A 368 20.26 8.45 3.35
CA ARG A 368 19.99 7.11 2.80
C ARG A 368 18.64 6.63 3.32
N PRO A 369 17.69 6.29 2.43
CA PRO A 369 16.46 5.65 2.87
C PRO A 369 16.73 4.32 3.60
N ARG A 370 15.78 3.88 4.41
CA ARG A 370 15.90 2.67 5.24
C ARG A 370 14.90 1.60 4.82
N LYS A 371 15.28 0.33 4.88
CA LYS A 371 14.34 -0.81 4.86
C LYS A 371 14.18 -1.34 6.29
N HIS A 372 12.97 -1.37 6.82
CA HIS A 372 12.71 -1.74 8.21
C HIS A 372 12.33 -3.21 8.35
N THR A 373 13.30 -4.05 8.72
CA THR A 373 13.05 -5.49 8.80
C THR A 373 12.17 -5.90 9.97
N ALA A 374 12.04 -5.06 11.00
CA ALA A 374 11.19 -5.34 12.16
C ALA A 374 9.68 -5.39 11.82
N LEU A 375 9.29 -4.81 10.68
CA LEU A 375 7.91 -4.80 10.19
C LEU A 375 7.55 -6.06 9.37
N GLY A 376 8.51 -6.97 9.18
CA GLY A 376 8.31 -8.23 8.44
C GLY A 376 8.38 -8.07 6.92
N ARG A 377 8.52 -9.20 6.23
CA ARG A 377 8.66 -9.26 4.77
C ARG A 377 7.46 -9.94 4.12
N PHE A 378 6.78 -9.22 3.24
CA PHE A 378 5.64 -9.68 2.43
C PHE A 378 5.31 -8.63 1.36
N LYS A 379 4.17 -8.75 0.67
CA LYS A 379 3.75 -7.75 -0.32
C LYS A 379 3.03 -6.63 0.40
N HIS A 380 3.81 -5.68 0.90
CA HIS A 380 3.24 -4.58 1.67
C HIS A 380 2.52 -3.64 0.71
N GLU A 381 1.23 -3.45 0.92
CA GLU A 381 0.52 -2.30 0.36
C GLU A 381 1.21 -1.01 0.85
N GLY A 382 1.34 -0.88 2.17
CA GLY A 382 1.89 0.29 2.83
C GLY A 382 1.94 0.08 4.34
N ALA A 383 2.28 1.15 5.07
CA ALA A 383 2.24 1.17 6.52
C ALA A 383 1.82 2.55 7.02
N ASN A 384 0.61 2.66 7.54
CA ASN A 384 0.17 3.84 8.28
C ASN A 384 0.36 3.65 9.78
N VAL A 385 0.69 4.74 10.46
CA VAL A 385 1.15 4.72 11.85
C VAL A 385 0.30 5.61 12.75
N ILE A 386 0.14 5.17 14.00
CA ILE A 386 -0.49 5.95 15.07
C ILE A 386 0.38 5.88 16.33
N VAL A 387 0.47 6.99 17.07
CA VAL A 387 1.06 7.00 18.41
C VAL A 387 -0.03 6.61 19.39
N ALA A 388 0.06 5.40 19.95
CA ALA A 388 -0.87 4.93 20.97
C ALA A 388 -0.83 5.82 22.22
N LYS A 389 -1.91 5.78 23.02
CA LYS A 389 -2.03 6.59 24.25
C LYS A 389 -0.88 6.41 25.25
N ASN A 390 -0.24 5.24 25.24
CA ASN A 390 0.91 4.93 26.09
C ASN A 390 2.27 5.44 25.54
N GLY A 391 2.27 6.04 24.35
CA GLY A 391 3.40 6.67 23.68
C GLY A 391 4.13 5.78 22.68
N HIS A 392 3.76 4.50 22.54
CA HIS A 392 4.36 3.62 21.53
C HIS A 392 3.79 3.92 20.15
N VAL A 393 4.63 3.86 19.12
CA VAL A 393 4.18 3.87 17.72
C VAL A 393 3.67 2.50 17.35
N VAL A 394 2.53 2.47 16.68
CA VAL A 394 1.88 1.29 16.13
C VAL A 394 1.76 1.47 14.63
N ALA A 395 2.18 0.48 13.85
CA ALA A 395 1.99 0.43 12.40
C ALA A 395 1.03 -0.72 12.05
N TYR A 396 0.08 -0.46 11.14
CA TYR A 396 -0.82 -1.48 10.60
C TYR A 396 -0.51 -1.69 9.12
N MET A 397 -0.51 -2.95 8.66
CA MET A 397 -0.01 -3.33 7.33
C MET A 397 -0.87 -4.45 6.72
N GLY A 398 -1.30 -4.25 5.48
CA GLY A 398 -1.92 -5.28 4.63
C GLY A 398 -0.87 -6.06 3.82
N ASP A 399 -1.14 -7.34 3.58
CA ASP A 399 -0.38 -8.18 2.65
C ASP A 399 -1.27 -8.49 1.44
N ASP A 400 -1.09 -7.72 0.35
CA ASP A 400 -1.98 -7.79 -0.82
C ASP A 400 -1.74 -9.06 -1.64
N GLU A 401 -2.33 -10.14 -1.17
CA GLU A 401 -2.51 -11.35 -1.94
C GLU A 401 -3.77 -12.08 -1.50
N ARG A 402 -4.39 -12.80 -2.43
CA ARG A 402 -5.56 -13.61 -2.12
C ARG A 402 -5.23 -14.57 -0.99
N PHE A 403 -6.04 -14.52 0.07
CA PHE A 403 -5.92 -15.35 1.27
C PHE A 403 -4.73 -15.04 2.19
N ASP A 404 -3.99 -13.96 1.98
CA ASP A 404 -2.97 -13.52 2.93
C ASP A 404 -3.55 -12.65 4.06
N TYR A 405 -2.69 -11.96 4.80
CA TYR A 405 -2.94 -11.64 6.20
C TYR A 405 -2.87 -10.14 6.50
N LEU A 406 -3.44 -9.77 7.65
CA LEU A 406 -3.35 -8.43 8.22
C LEU A 406 -2.34 -8.45 9.38
N TYR A 407 -1.44 -7.47 9.42
CA TYR A 407 -0.35 -7.38 10.40
C TYR A 407 -0.40 -6.08 11.21
N LYS A 408 0.25 -6.14 12.37
CA LYS A 408 0.42 -5.02 13.30
C LYS A 408 1.83 -5.04 13.87
N PHE A 409 2.47 -3.90 13.95
CA PHE A 409 3.75 -3.71 14.62
C PHE A 409 3.58 -2.72 15.78
N VAL A 410 4.21 -2.99 16.92
CA VAL A 410 4.30 -2.06 18.06
C VAL A 410 5.76 -1.84 18.40
N SER A 411 6.22 -0.59 18.31
CA SER A 411 7.59 -0.18 18.63
C SER A 411 7.97 -0.44 20.09
N ASP A 412 9.25 -0.75 20.36
CA ASP A 412 9.76 -0.91 21.73
C ASP A 412 9.95 0.43 22.43
N LYS A 413 10.31 1.46 21.65
CA LYS A 413 10.57 2.81 22.12
C LYS A 413 9.30 3.66 22.01
N LYS A 414 9.24 4.71 22.84
CA LYS A 414 8.15 5.69 22.78
C LYS A 414 8.52 6.85 21.87
N PHE A 415 7.51 7.41 21.22
CA PHE A 415 7.64 8.65 20.44
C PHE A 415 8.08 9.81 21.35
N GLU A 416 9.16 10.50 20.95
CA GLU A 416 9.58 11.76 21.57
C GLU A 416 8.90 12.93 20.86
N LYS A 417 8.12 13.72 21.61
CA LYS A 417 7.39 14.89 21.07
C LYS A 417 8.32 16.07 20.77
N GLY A 418 7.86 16.96 19.91
CA GLY A 418 8.59 18.18 19.54
C GLY A 418 9.56 17.98 18.38
N ASN A 419 10.14 19.08 17.92
CA ASN A 419 10.93 19.16 16.69
C ASN A 419 12.46 19.29 16.92
N SER A 420 12.96 18.96 18.10
CA SER A 420 14.41 19.02 18.37
C SER A 420 15.17 17.97 17.55
N ASN A 421 16.41 18.25 17.17
CA ASN A 421 17.28 17.28 16.48
C ASN A 421 17.39 15.95 17.25
N LYS A 422 17.47 16.01 18.59
CA LYS A 422 17.51 14.81 19.43
C LYS A 422 16.23 13.97 19.31
N ALA A 423 15.07 14.62 19.43
CA ALA A 423 13.78 13.95 19.30
C ALA A 423 13.65 13.31 17.91
N ARG A 424 14.09 14.03 16.88
CA ARG A 424 14.12 13.52 15.51
C ARG A 424 15.02 12.30 15.37
N GLU A 425 16.29 12.38 15.76
CA GLU A 425 17.24 11.25 15.71
C GLU A 425 16.70 10.02 16.45
N HIS A 426 16.08 10.23 17.62
CA HIS A 426 15.42 9.14 18.35
C HIS A 426 14.25 8.55 17.56
N ASN A 427 13.35 9.40 17.04
CA ASN A 427 12.13 8.98 16.36
C ASN A 427 12.40 8.21 15.06
N LEU A 428 13.49 8.53 14.35
CA LEU A 428 13.93 7.77 13.16
C LEU A 428 14.28 6.30 13.47
N THR A 429 14.44 5.94 14.75
CA THR A 429 14.77 4.55 15.16
C THR A 429 13.55 3.75 15.64
N LEU A 430 12.34 4.35 15.68
CA LEU A 430 11.16 3.72 16.30
C LEU A 430 10.69 2.47 15.56
N LEU A 431 10.94 2.38 14.25
CA LEU A 431 10.59 1.24 13.41
C LEU A 431 11.69 0.19 13.31
N GLU A 432 12.83 0.38 13.98
CA GLU A 432 13.95 -0.56 13.95
C GLU A 432 13.82 -1.69 14.98
N SER A 433 13.02 -1.50 16.04
CA SER A 433 12.84 -2.47 17.11
C SER A 433 11.43 -2.42 17.68
N GLY A 434 10.81 -3.58 17.83
CA GLY A 434 9.45 -3.71 18.34
C GLY A 434 8.95 -5.14 18.28
N THR A 435 7.63 -5.28 18.34
CA THR A 435 6.95 -6.56 18.27
C THR A 435 6.01 -6.60 17.06
N LEU A 436 6.15 -7.62 16.23
CA LEU A 436 5.31 -7.88 15.07
C LEU A 436 4.24 -8.93 15.41
N TYR A 437 3.03 -8.68 14.94
CA TYR A 437 1.83 -9.48 15.16
C TYR A 437 1.09 -9.74 13.85
N VAL A 438 0.30 -10.80 13.83
CA VAL A 438 -0.64 -11.13 12.75
C VAL A 438 -2.05 -11.33 13.30
N ALA A 439 -3.06 -10.91 12.53
CA ALA A 439 -4.45 -10.96 12.96
C ALA A 439 -5.04 -12.39 12.92
N LYS A 440 -5.87 -12.69 13.92
CA LYS A 440 -6.80 -13.81 13.91
C LYS A 440 -8.19 -13.34 14.30
N LEU A 441 -9.16 -13.47 13.39
CA LEU A 441 -10.54 -13.04 13.56
C LEU A 441 -11.42 -14.22 13.99
N GLY A 442 -12.33 -13.95 14.92
CA GLY A 442 -13.50 -14.75 15.28
C GLY A 442 -14.78 -13.95 15.01
N TYR A 443 -15.94 -14.58 15.19
CA TYR A 443 -17.22 -14.06 14.69
C TYR A 443 -18.29 -14.12 15.77
N THR A 444 -19.19 -13.14 15.81
CA THR A 444 -20.25 -13.10 16.82
C THR A 444 -21.39 -14.07 16.47
N SER A 445 -21.69 -14.23 15.18
CA SER A 445 -22.78 -15.07 14.68
C SER A 445 -22.27 -16.35 14.00
N ALA A 446 -21.25 -16.99 14.60
CA ALA A 446 -20.57 -18.15 14.03
C ALA A 446 -21.49 -19.31 13.61
N ALA A 447 -22.63 -19.49 14.31
CA ALA A 447 -23.60 -20.54 14.00
C ALA A 447 -24.45 -20.26 12.74
N GLU A 448 -24.49 -19.01 12.26
CA GLU A 448 -25.25 -18.60 11.07
C GLU A 448 -24.41 -18.63 9.78
N ILE A 449 -23.11 -18.89 9.89
CA ILE A 449 -22.21 -18.87 8.75
C ILE A 449 -22.28 -20.22 8.01
N ASP A 450 -23.03 -20.23 6.92
CA ASP A 450 -23.27 -21.40 6.07
C ASP A 450 -22.46 -21.37 4.75
N GLY A 451 -21.62 -20.34 4.58
CA GLY A 451 -20.85 -20.11 3.35
C GLY A 451 -21.59 -19.31 2.28
N SER A 452 -22.82 -18.88 2.52
CA SER A 452 -23.60 -18.07 1.57
C SER A 452 -23.16 -16.60 1.52
N GLY A 453 -22.57 -16.09 2.59
CA GLY A 453 -22.26 -14.65 2.72
C GLY A 453 -23.48 -13.79 3.08
N LYS A 454 -24.60 -14.41 3.46
CA LYS A 454 -25.79 -13.71 3.92
C LYS A 454 -25.50 -12.92 5.19
N LEU A 455 -26.02 -11.70 5.27
CA LEU A 455 -25.98 -10.88 6.48
C LEU A 455 -26.61 -11.66 7.66
N PRO A 456 -25.92 -11.77 8.81
CA PRO A 456 -26.47 -12.45 9.98
C PRO A 456 -27.74 -11.80 10.52
N SER A 457 -28.49 -12.54 11.33
CA SER A 457 -29.77 -12.10 11.88
C SER A 457 -29.67 -10.92 12.87
N ASP A 458 -28.48 -10.67 13.42
CA ASP A 458 -28.17 -9.50 14.26
C ASP A 458 -28.03 -8.19 13.45
N GLY A 459 -28.04 -8.28 12.12
CA GLY A 459 -28.01 -7.14 11.20
C GLY A 459 -26.63 -6.56 10.93
N ALA A 460 -25.53 -7.22 11.32
CA ALA A 460 -24.17 -6.73 11.07
C ALA A 460 -23.17 -7.87 10.79
N PHE A 461 -22.23 -7.64 9.88
CA PHE A 461 -21.03 -8.47 9.76
C PHE A 461 -20.03 -8.02 10.83
N ASN A 462 -19.81 -8.82 11.88
CA ASN A 462 -18.99 -8.41 13.02
C ASN A 462 -18.36 -9.57 13.82
N GLY A 463 -17.40 -9.22 14.67
CA GLY A 463 -16.77 -10.20 15.53
C GLY A 463 -15.74 -9.65 16.50
N GLN A 464 -14.99 -10.58 17.09
CA GLN A 464 -13.83 -10.30 17.94
C GLN A 464 -12.58 -10.83 17.26
N GLY A 465 -11.41 -10.33 17.63
CA GLY A 465 -10.15 -10.85 17.14
C GLY A 465 -9.01 -10.66 18.12
N GLN A 466 -7.87 -11.27 17.76
CA GLN A 466 -6.65 -11.19 18.53
C GLN A 466 -5.44 -10.98 17.62
N TRP A 467 -4.42 -10.34 18.17
CA TRP A 467 -3.10 -10.18 17.58
C TRP A 467 -2.17 -11.28 18.07
N ILE A 468 -1.83 -12.22 17.20
CA ILE A 468 -0.89 -13.29 17.52
C ILE A 468 0.53 -12.76 17.36
N LYS A 469 1.31 -12.85 18.45
CA LYS A 469 2.70 -12.40 18.47
C LYS A 469 3.58 -13.32 17.63
N LEU A 470 4.33 -12.75 16.69
CA LEU A 470 5.29 -13.48 15.84
C LEU A 470 6.71 -13.35 16.36
N VAL A 471 7.17 -12.12 16.62
CA VAL A 471 8.55 -11.82 17.00
C VAL A 471 8.60 -10.51 17.80
N SER A 472 9.49 -10.42 18.79
CA SER A 472 9.78 -9.23 19.58
C SER A 472 11.29 -9.05 19.66
N GLY A 473 11.82 -8.02 19.00
CA GLY A 473 13.27 -7.87 18.80
C GLY A 473 13.91 -9.12 18.20
N ASP A 474 14.90 -9.69 18.88
CA ASP A 474 15.60 -10.92 18.46
C ASP A 474 14.94 -12.21 18.97
N GLN A 475 13.78 -12.13 19.65
CA GLN A 475 13.06 -13.28 20.17
C GLN A 475 11.89 -13.68 19.25
N SER A 476 11.94 -14.90 18.72
CA SER A 476 10.82 -15.52 18.02
C SER A 476 9.80 -16.12 18.99
N PHE A 477 8.51 -16.03 18.62
CA PHE A 477 7.40 -16.70 19.28
C PHE A 477 6.76 -17.79 18.39
N VAL A 478 7.38 -18.08 17.25
CA VAL A 478 6.93 -19.07 16.29
C VAL A 478 7.79 -20.32 16.41
N GLU A 479 7.16 -21.45 16.70
CA GLU A 479 7.86 -22.71 16.94
C GLU A 479 8.74 -23.12 15.75
N GLY A 480 10.02 -23.40 16.05
CA GLY A 480 11.00 -23.83 15.06
C GLY A 480 11.44 -22.75 14.07
N MET A 481 11.28 -21.47 14.39
CA MET A 481 11.81 -20.35 13.60
C MET A 481 12.61 -19.40 14.49
N THR A 482 13.74 -18.91 14.00
CA THR A 482 14.48 -17.78 14.59
C THR A 482 13.80 -16.44 14.29
N ALA A 483 14.15 -15.36 15.00
CA ALA A 483 13.61 -14.03 14.73
C ALA A 483 13.90 -13.56 13.28
N ALA A 484 15.12 -13.79 12.79
CA ALA A 484 15.49 -13.46 11.41
C ALA A 484 14.67 -14.26 10.38
N GLU A 485 14.35 -15.53 10.66
CA GLU A 485 13.47 -16.33 9.81
C GLU A 485 12.02 -15.84 9.86
N VAL A 486 11.50 -15.49 11.04
CA VAL A 486 10.14 -14.94 11.17
C VAL A 486 10.01 -13.63 10.37
N LEU A 487 11.01 -12.76 10.42
CA LEU A 487 10.97 -11.49 9.68
C LEU A 487 11.23 -11.64 8.18
N THR A 488 12.08 -12.58 7.75
CA THR A 488 12.35 -12.80 6.31
C THR A 488 11.27 -13.64 5.63
N PHE A 489 10.66 -14.56 6.39
CA PHE A 489 9.65 -15.50 5.94
C PHE A 489 8.32 -15.31 6.70
N THR A 490 7.90 -14.05 6.89
CA THR A 490 6.75 -13.65 7.70
C THR A 490 5.45 -14.35 7.29
N ARG A 491 5.18 -14.50 6.00
CA ARG A 491 4.06 -15.31 5.49
C ARG A 491 4.04 -16.74 6.05
N LEU A 492 5.18 -17.45 6.06
CA LEU A 492 5.29 -18.81 6.63
C LEU A 492 5.12 -18.82 8.16
N ALA A 493 5.53 -17.74 8.84
CA ALA A 493 5.28 -17.58 10.26
C ALA A 493 3.77 -17.39 10.55
N GLY A 494 3.08 -16.56 9.75
CA GLY A 494 1.63 -16.40 9.78
C GLY A 494 0.89 -17.71 9.49
N ASP A 495 1.35 -18.47 8.50
CA ASP A 495 0.87 -19.82 8.20
C ASP A 495 0.96 -20.69 9.47
N LYS A 496 2.14 -20.79 10.10
CA LYS A 496 2.35 -21.64 11.30
C LYS A 496 1.46 -21.31 12.49
N VAL A 497 1.12 -20.03 12.71
CA VAL A 497 0.35 -19.61 13.88
C VAL A 497 -1.16 -19.53 13.66
N GLY A 498 -1.64 -19.90 12.47
CA GLY A 498 -3.07 -19.95 12.18
C GLY A 498 -3.73 -18.57 11.97
N ALA A 499 -3.02 -17.64 11.32
CA ALA A 499 -3.56 -16.34 10.91
C ALA A 499 -4.78 -16.46 9.97
N THR A 500 -5.73 -15.53 10.05
CA THR A 500 -6.97 -15.58 9.25
C THR A 500 -6.72 -15.16 7.81
N LYS A 501 -7.12 -16.01 6.85
CA LYS A 501 -7.00 -15.77 5.40
C LYS A 501 -8.00 -14.70 4.90
N MET A 502 -7.49 -13.56 4.44
CA MET A 502 -8.31 -12.39 4.04
C MET A 502 -8.48 -12.24 2.52
N ASP A 503 -9.46 -11.44 2.10
CA ASP A 503 -9.67 -11.04 0.72
C ASP A 503 -8.81 -9.83 0.32
N ARG A 504 -7.52 -10.08 0.05
CA ARG A 504 -6.54 -9.08 -0.44
C ARG A 504 -6.54 -7.78 0.39
N PRO A 505 -5.96 -7.81 1.59
CA PRO A 505 -5.72 -6.60 2.36
C PRO A 505 -4.80 -5.64 1.59
N GLU A 506 -5.39 -4.57 1.05
CA GLU A 506 -4.67 -3.43 0.50
C GLU A 506 -4.42 -2.44 1.66
N ASP A 507 -4.89 -1.19 1.57
CA ASP A 507 -4.47 -0.14 2.50
C ASP A 507 -5.12 -0.26 3.88
N VAL A 508 -4.36 0.14 4.90
CA VAL A 508 -4.76 0.06 6.31
C VAL A 508 -4.48 1.37 7.01
N GLU A 509 -5.54 2.11 7.33
CA GLU A 509 -5.46 3.48 7.86
C GLU A 509 -6.06 3.58 9.27
N PRO A 510 -5.25 3.91 10.31
CA PRO A 510 -5.76 4.28 11.62
C PRO A 510 -6.30 5.71 11.61
N SER A 511 -7.56 5.88 12.01
CA SER A 511 -8.14 7.19 12.26
C SER A 511 -7.47 7.85 13.46
N LEU A 512 -6.73 8.95 13.24
CA LEU A 512 -6.09 9.68 14.36
C LEU A 512 -7.12 10.35 15.28
N ALA A 513 -8.35 10.56 14.82
CA ALA A 513 -9.46 11.13 15.58
C ALA A 513 -10.08 10.13 16.57
N THR A 514 -10.28 8.88 16.13
CA THR A 514 -11.02 7.86 16.89
C THR A 514 -10.15 6.74 17.45
N GLY A 515 -8.97 6.53 16.87
CA GLY A 515 -8.09 5.39 17.13
C GLY A 515 -8.52 4.08 16.48
N LYS A 516 -9.67 4.07 15.76
CA LYS A 516 -10.16 2.93 14.99
C LYS A 516 -9.30 2.72 13.74
N VAL A 517 -9.25 1.50 13.22
CA VAL A 517 -8.45 1.15 12.04
C VAL A 517 -9.37 0.69 10.93
N TYR A 518 -9.11 1.13 9.69
CA TYR A 518 -9.89 0.79 8.51
C TYR A 518 -9.01 0.07 7.52
N VAL A 519 -9.49 -1.06 6.99
CA VAL A 519 -8.77 -1.93 6.06
C VAL A 519 -9.59 -2.02 4.78
N ALA A 520 -8.97 -1.71 3.64
CA ALA A 520 -9.54 -2.03 2.35
C ALA A 520 -9.25 -3.49 1.98
N LEU A 521 -10.31 -4.22 1.60
CA LEU A 521 -10.25 -5.61 1.17
C LEU A 521 -10.80 -5.67 -0.25
N THR A 522 -9.92 -5.52 -1.23
CA THR A 522 -10.28 -5.09 -2.59
C THR A 522 -11.11 -6.10 -3.38
N ASN A 523 -10.79 -7.39 -3.31
CA ASN A 523 -11.53 -8.48 -3.96
C ASN A 523 -10.84 -9.83 -3.70
N ASN A 524 -11.56 -10.92 -3.98
CA ASN A 524 -11.00 -12.26 -4.06
C ASN A 524 -11.92 -13.19 -4.85
N THR A 525 -11.67 -13.30 -6.16
CA THR A 525 -12.48 -14.15 -7.05
C THR A 525 -12.30 -15.65 -6.80
N ALA A 526 -11.27 -16.05 -6.02
CA ALA A 526 -11.03 -17.44 -5.64
C ALA A 526 -11.84 -17.88 -4.41
N ARG A 527 -12.40 -16.93 -3.63
CA ARG A 527 -13.23 -17.21 -2.45
C ARG A 527 -14.39 -18.15 -2.79
N GLY A 528 -14.52 -19.26 -2.07
CA GLY A 528 -15.58 -20.26 -2.28
C GLY A 528 -15.50 -21.04 -3.60
N THR A 529 -14.38 -20.99 -4.31
CA THR A 529 -14.16 -21.76 -5.55
C THR A 529 -13.31 -23.00 -5.27
N GLY A 530 -13.67 -24.16 -5.85
CA GLY A 530 -12.91 -25.39 -5.65
C GLY A 530 -12.80 -25.78 -4.17
N SER A 531 -11.58 -26.02 -3.69
CA SER A 531 -11.28 -26.28 -2.27
C SER A 531 -10.95 -25.00 -1.47
N ASN A 532 -11.05 -23.82 -2.08
CA ASN A 532 -10.78 -22.58 -1.37
C ASN A 532 -11.85 -22.30 -0.31
N PRO A 533 -11.49 -21.59 0.77
CA PRO A 533 -12.43 -21.33 1.84
C PRO A 533 -13.67 -20.57 1.34
N LYS A 534 -14.87 -20.90 1.85
CA LYS A 534 -16.12 -20.25 1.39
C LYS A 534 -16.27 -18.84 1.99
N ALA A 535 -17.42 -18.20 1.83
CA ALA A 535 -17.69 -16.91 2.47
C ALA A 535 -17.85 -17.06 3.99
N ASP A 536 -17.44 -16.05 4.76
CA ASP A 536 -17.73 -15.89 6.20
C ASP A 536 -18.07 -14.42 6.50
N GLU A 537 -18.37 -14.04 7.74
CA GLU A 537 -18.74 -12.64 8.03
C GLU A 537 -17.61 -11.64 7.73
N ALA A 538 -16.33 -12.03 7.87
CA ALA A 538 -15.19 -11.14 7.61
C ALA A 538 -14.87 -11.04 6.11
N ASN A 539 -15.29 -12.02 5.31
CA ASN A 539 -15.12 -12.11 3.86
C ASN A 539 -16.44 -12.60 3.23
N PRO A 540 -17.48 -11.75 3.17
CA PRO A 540 -18.88 -12.17 3.07
C PRO A 540 -19.36 -12.52 1.67
N ARG A 541 -18.46 -12.88 0.73
CA ARG A 541 -18.89 -13.17 -0.65
C ARG A 541 -18.12 -14.28 -1.32
N THR A 542 -18.85 -15.19 -1.94
CA THR A 542 -18.28 -16.17 -2.88
C THR A 542 -17.90 -15.47 -4.18
N SER A 543 -16.73 -15.81 -4.72
CA SER A 543 -16.12 -15.17 -5.90
C SER A 543 -16.20 -13.65 -5.81
N ASN A 544 -15.71 -13.11 -4.70
CA ASN A 544 -15.79 -11.69 -4.37
C ASN A 544 -15.09 -10.84 -5.44
N ARG A 545 -15.87 -10.06 -6.21
CA ARG A 545 -15.36 -9.17 -7.27
C ARG A 545 -15.32 -7.70 -6.89
N HIS A 546 -15.91 -7.31 -5.76
CA HIS A 546 -16.12 -5.89 -5.45
C HIS A 546 -15.45 -5.41 -4.18
N GLY A 547 -14.95 -6.29 -3.32
CA GLY A 547 -14.35 -5.90 -2.06
C GLY A 547 -15.25 -5.23 -1.01
N HIS A 548 -14.65 -4.82 0.09
CA HIS A 548 -15.32 -4.31 1.27
C HIS A 548 -14.34 -3.53 2.15
N ILE A 549 -14.87 -2.74 3.08
CA ILE A 549 -14.09 -2.06 4.11
C ILE A 549 -14.34 -2.75 5.43
N LEU A 550 -13.27 -3.07 6.15
CA LEU A 550 -13.29 -3.63 7.50
C LEU A 550 -12.84 -2.56 8.52
N GLU A 551 -13.59 -2.41 9.61
CA GLU A 551 -13.28 -1.53 10.74
C GLU A 551 -12.82 -2.38 11.92
N LEU A 552 -11.69 -2.04 12.54
CA LEU A 552 -11.19 -2.59 13.80
C LEU A 552 -11.29 -1.56 14.93
N VAL A 553 -11.70 -2.03 16.11
CA VAL A 553 -11.67 -1.25 17.35
C VAL A 553 -10.86 -2.02 18.38
N GLU A 554 -9.67 -1.50 18.68
CA GLU A 554 -8.78 -2.09 19.68
C GLU A 554 -9.37 -1.96 21.09
N ASP A 555 -9.25 -3.00 21.90
CA ASP A 555 -9.84 -3.00 23.25
C ASP A 555 -9.32 -1.85 24.10
N GLY A 556 -10.24 -1.18 24.82
CA GLY A 556 -9.95 0.02 25.60
C GLY A 556 -9.57 1.26 24.76
N GLY A 557 -9.68 1.18 23.43
CA GLY A 557 -9.16 2.20 22.52
C GLY A 557 -7.66 2.40 22.69
N ASP A 558 -6.92 1.32 22.93
CA ASP A 558 -5.46 1.29 23.02
C ASP A 558 -4.90 0.50 21.83
N ASN A 559 -4.27 1.20 20.89
CA ASN A 559 -3.66 0.58 19.71
C ASN A 559 -2.52 -0.39 20.05
N THR A 560 -2.10 -0.56 21.30
CA THR A 560 -1.17 -1.62 21.73
C THR A 560 -1.87 -2.89 22.26
N SER A 561 -3.20 -2.91 22.29
CA SER A 561 -3.99 -4.07 22.71
C SER A 561 -3.67 -5.32 21.87
N LEU A 562 -3.87 -6.49 22.47
CA LEU A 562 -3.74 -7.79 21.81
C LEU A 562 -5.10 -8.35 21.34
N THR A 563 -6.18 -7.64 21.61
CA THR A 563 -7.55 -8.02 21.29
C THR A 563 -8.33 -6.82 20.79
N PHE A 564 -9.28 -7.09 19.90
CA PHE A 564 -10.09 -6.08 19.23
C PHE A 564 -11.48 -6.62 18.89
N THR A 565 -12.42 -5.71 18.64
CA THR A 565 -13.64 -6.02 17.90
C THR A 565 -13.50 -5.55 16.46
N TRP A 566 -14.29 -6.13 15.55
CA TRP A 566 -14.31 -5.74 14.15
C TRP A 566 -15.72 -5.75 13.58
N SER A 567 -15.92 -4.97 12.51
CA SER A 567 -17.17 -4.94 11.73
C SER A 567 -16.92 -4.56 10.27
N LEU A 568 -17.89 -4.78 9.38
CA LEU A 568 -17.82 -4.30 7.99
C LEU A 568 -18.73 -3.08 7.79
N PRO A 569 -18.20 -1.85 7.82
CA PRO A 569 -19.01 -0.66 7.54
C PRO A 569 -19.52 -0.60 6.10
N ILE A 570 -18.81 -1.20 5.14
CA ILE A 570 -19.17 -1.20 3.72
C ILE A 570 -18.89 -2.57 3.10
N VAL A 571 -19.91 -3.16 2.47
CA VAL A 571 -19.77 -4.26 1.52
C VAL A 571 -20.11 -3.70 0.14
N CYS A 572 -19.07 -3.50 -0.69
CA CYS A 572 -19.14 -2.77 -1.95
C CYS A 572 -19.97 -3.51 -3.01
N GLY A 573 -20.38 -2.83 -4.07
CA GLY A 573 -21.10 -3.38 -5.22
C GLY A 573 -22.13 -2.40 -5.76
N ASP A 574 -23.04 -2.91 -6.58
CA ASP A 574 -24.25 -2.18 -6.98
C ASP A 574 -25.19 -2.02 -5.76
N PRO A 575 -25.58 -0.80 -5.35
CA PRO A 575 -26.51 -0.59 -4.23
C PRO A 575 -27.86 -1.29 -4.41
N ALA A 576 -28.26 -1.64 -5.65
CA ALA A 576 -29.46 -2.43 -5.91
C ALA A 576 -29.29 -3.93 -5.58
N ASP A 577 -28.05 -4.42 -5.45
CA ASP A 577 -27.77 -5.79 -5.03
C ASP A 577 -28.08 -5.95 -3.52
N PRO A 578 -28.93 -6.92 -3.13
CA PRO A 578 -29.23 -7.18 -1.72
C PRO A 578 -27.98 -7.52 -0.88
N ALA A 579 -26.91 -8.05 -1.48
CA ALA A 579 -25.68 -8.42 -0.78
C ALA A 579 -24.77 -7.24 -0.40
N THR A 580 -25.01 -6.03 -0.92
CA THR A 580 -24.26 -4.84 -0.49
C THR A 580 -24.67 -4.37 0.91
N TYR A 581 -23.84 -3.57 1.56
CA TYR A 581 -24.13 -3.01 2.87
C TYR A 581 -23.37 -1.69 3.05
N PHE A 582 -23.99 -0.70 3.68
CA PHE A 582 -23.43 0.64 3.88
C PHE A 582 -23.77 1.15 5.28
N SER A 583 -23.40 0.38 6.31
CA SER A 583 -23.68 0.71 7.72
C SER A 583 -25.17 0.97 8.03
N GLY A 584 -26.07 0.35 7.27
CA GLY A 584 -27.53 0.54 7.39
C GLY A 584 -28.08 1.82 6.74
N TYR A 585 -27.26 2.61 6.03
CA TYR A 585 -27.73 3.78 5.29
C TYR A 585 -28.65 3.40 4.12
N ASP A 586 -29.50 4.32 3.71
CA ASP A 586 -30.41 4.15 2.58
C ASP A 586 -29.63 3.96 1.26
N LYS A 587 -29.61 2.73 0.76
CA LYS A 587 -28.88 2.34 -0.46
C LYS A 587 -29.32 3.11 -1.71
N THR A 588 -30.51 3.71 -1.73
CA THR A 588 -30.97 4.51 -2.88
C THR A 588 -30.26 5.86 -2.97
N LYS A 589 -29.49 6.24 -1.96
CA LYS A 589 -28.79 7.53 -1.84
C LYS A 589 -27.27 7.41 -1.89
N VAL A 590 -26.72 6.20 -1.96
CA VAL A 590 -25.28 5.98 -2.01
C VAL A 590 -24.79 5.76 -3.44
N SER A 591 -23.52 6.06 -3.69
CA SER A 591 -22.87 5.75 -4.95
C SER A 591 -22.50 4.26 -5.04
N PRO A 592 -22.60 3.64 -6.23
CA PRO A 592 -22.02 2.31 -6.47
C PRO A 592 -20.50 2.37 -6.35
N ILE A 593 -19.90 1.38 -5.70
CA ILE A 593 -18.45 1.28 -5.47
C ILE A 593 -17.99 -0.16 -5.66
N SER A 594 -16.77 -0.36 -6.13
CA SER A 594 -16.16 -1.68 -6.28
C SER A 594 -14.65 -1.56 -6.18
N CYS A 595 -14.01 -2.60 -5.65
CA CYS A 595 -12.57 -2.73 -5.49
C CYS A 595 -11.98 -1.53 -4.73
N PRO A 596 -12.42 -1.29 -3.48
CA PRO A 596 -11.78 -0.29 -2.64
C PRO A 596 -10.32 -0.67 -2.42
N ASP A 597 -9.45 0.32 -2.52
CA ASP A 597 -8.01 0.16 -2.49
C ASP A 597 -7.41 1.07 -1.40
N ASN A 598 -6.94 2.27 -1.74
CA ASN A 598 -6.37 3.15 -0.71
C ASN A 598 -7.44 3.85 0.14
N VAL A 599 -7.12 4.12 1.41
CA VAL A 599 -8.01 4.81 2.35
C VAL A 599 -7.31 5.93 3.12
N ALA A 600 -8.01 7.06 3.28
CA ALA A 600 -7.48 8.21 4.01
C ALA A 600 -8.56 8.96 4.80
N PHE A 601 -8.15 9.73 5.79
CA PHE A 601 -9.05 10.59 6.58
C PHE A 601 -8.86 12.08 6.24
N ASP A 602 -9.98 12.80 6.15
CA ASP A 602 -9.95 14.27 6.25
C ASP A 602 -9.89 14.74 7.71
N SER A 603 -9.75 16.06 7.92
CA SER A 603 -9.61 16.64 9.27
C SER A 603 -10.86 16.50 10.14
N VAL A 604 -12.00 16.06 9.61
CA VAL A 604 -13.27 15.91 10.33
C VAL A 604 -13.69 14.44 10.47
N GLY A 605 -12.83 13.51 10.04
CA GLY A 605 -13.01 12.07 10.23
C GLY A 605 -13.93 11.41 9.21
N ASN A 606 -14.13 11.99 8.01
CA ASN A 606 -14.71 11.22 6.91
C ASN A 606 -13.63 10.31 6.30
N LEU A 607 -14.05 9.11 5.92
CA LEU A 607 -13.21 8.14 5.22
C LEU A 607 -13.29 8.39 3.71
N TRP A 608 -12.15 8.69 3.11
CA TRP A 608 -11.94 8.80 1.67
C TRP A 608 -11.41 7.47 1.15
N ILE A 609 -11.99 6.98 0.05
CA ILE A 609 -11.77 5.63 -0.47
C ILE A 609 -11.50 5.72 -1.97
N SER A 610 -10.30 5.33 -2.35
CA SER A 610 -9.88 5.13 -3.74
C SER A 610 -10.36 3.78 -4.27
N THR A 611 -10.47 3.64 -5.59
CA THR A 611 -10.83 2.36 -6.22
C THR A 611 -9.87 1.94 -7.32
N ASP A 612 -9.72 0.62 -7.43
CA ASP A 612 -8.87 -0.04 -8.41
C ASP A 612 -9.58 -1.20 -9.15
N GLY A 613 -9.87 -1.00 -10.44
CA GLY A 613 -10.37 -2.06 -11.30
C GLY A 613 -11.85 -2.32 -11.05
N ASN A 614 -12.61 -1.23 -10.89
CA ASN A 614 -14.03 -1.20 -10.66
C ASN A 614 -14.81 -2.23 -11.50
N ALA A 615 -15.28 -3.29 -10.84
CA ALA A 615 -15.95 -4.41 -11.49
C ALA A 615 -17.39 -4.11 -11.96
N LEU A 616 -17.89 -2.88 -11.72
CA LEU A 616 -19.18 -2.40 -12.21
C LEU A 616 -19.07 -1.77 -13.60
N GLY A 617 -17.85 -1.63 -14.13
CA GLY A 617 -17.59 -1.27 -15.53
C GLY A 617 -17.58 0.22 -15.83
N SER A 618 -17.55 1.08 -14.82
CA SER A 618 -17.19 2.51 -14.93
C SER A 618 -15.71 2.72 -14.65
N ASN A 619 -15.21 3.92 -14.93
CA ASN A 619 -13.90 4.35 -14.46
C ASN A 619 -13.82 4.27 -12.93
N ASP A 620 -12.59 4.09 -12.45
CA ASP A 620 -12.24 4.22 -11.04
C ASP A 620 -12.37 5.66 -10.56
N GLY A 621 -12.37 5.84 -9.25
CA GLY A 621 -12.57 7.15 -8.66
C GLY A 621 -12.25 7.23 -7.18
N LEU A 622 -12.45 8.43 -6.64
CA LEU A 622 -12.38 8.71 -5.21
C LEU A 622 -13.79 8.86 -4.66
N PHE A 623 -14.04 8.21 -3.54
CA PHE A 623 -15.30 8.25 -2.80
C PHE A 623 -15.06 8.81 -1.41
N VAL A 624 -16.11 9.29 -0.75
CA VAL A 624 -16.05 9.73 0.63
C VAL A 624 -17.32 9.34 1.37
N THR A 625 -17.17 8.93 2.63
CA THR A 625 -18.28 8.61 3.52
C THR A 625 -17.98 9.05 4.96
N PRO A 626 -18.96 9.61 5.68
CA PRO A 626 -18.88 9.68 7.13
C PRO A 626 -18.86 8.26 7.71
N ILE A 627 -18.00 8.03 8.72
CA ILE A 627 -17.93 6.75 9.45
C ILE A 627 -18.50 6.83 10.88
N GLU A 628 -18.83 8.04 11.33
CA GLU A 628 -19.52 8.33 12.59
C GLU A 628 -20.74 9.23 12.34
N GLY A 629 -21.68 9.21 13.28
CA GLY A 629 -22.84 10.10 13.29
C GLY A 629 -24.02 9.66 12.39
N PRO A 630 -25.05 10.52 12.23
CA PRO A 630 -26.29 10.16 11.53
C PRO A 630 -26.13 9.86 10.03
N GLU A 631 -25.07 10.38 9.41
CA GLU A 631 -24.75 10.17 7.99
C GLU A 631 -23.77 9.00 7.78
N LYS A 632 -23.53 8.17 8.81
CA LYS A 632 -22.65 7.00 8.70
C LYS A 632 -23.10 6.11 7.53
N GLY A 633 -22.17 5.84 6.62
CA GLY A 633 -22.41 5.02 5.43
C GLY A 633 -23.01 5.76 4.23
N HIS A 634 -23.21 7.09 4.31
CA HIS A 634 -23.59 7.91 3.15
C HIS A 634 -22.39 8.07 2.19
N LEU A 635 -22.14 7.03 1.41
CA LEU A 635 -21.04 6.97 0.47
C LEU A 635 -21.36 7.77 -0.80
N LYS A 636 -20.48 8.71 -1.15
CA LYS A 636 -20.63 9.57 -2.33
C LYS A 636 -19.37 9.57 -3.17
N GLN A 637 -19.51 9.31 -4.46
CA GLN A 637 -18.42 9.43 -5.43
C GLN A 637 -18.06 10.91 -5.61
N PHE A 638 -16.82 11.26 -5.29
CA PHE A 638 -16.29 12.61 -5.37
C PHE A 638 -15.69 12.91 -6.74
N LEU A 639 -14.83 12.04 -7.28
CA LEU A 639 -14.28 12.19 -8.63
C LEU A 639 -14.15 10.86 -9.36
N THR A 640 -13.98 10.91 -10.68
CA THR A 640 -13.51 9.78 -11.52
C THR A 640 -12.22 10.15 -12.21
N VAL A 641 -11.38 9.16 -12.48
CA VAL A 641 -10.16 9.29 -13.28
C VAL A 641 -10.42 8.90 -14.76
N PRO A 642 -9.47 9.17 -15.68
CA PRO A 642 -9.58 8.78 -17.08
C PRO A 642 -9.70 7.26 -17.28
N VAL A 643 -10.17 6.88 -18.47
CA VAL A 643 -10.39 5.48 -18.85
C VAL A 643 -9.11 4.65 -18.74
N GLY A 644 -9.23 3.44 -18.20
CA GLY A 644 -8.11 2.51 -18.02
C GLY A 644 -7.11 2.89 -16.91
N GLY A 645 -7.28 4.06 -16.28
CA GLY A 645 -6.52 4.43 -15.10
C GLY A 645 -7.27 4.10 -13.82
N GLU A 646 -6.53 4.06 -12.71
CA GLU A 646 -7.08 3.98 -11.36
C GLU A 646 -6.81 5.26 -10.56
N THR A 647 -7.46 5.36 -9.40
CA THR A 647 -7.24 6.46 -8.45
C THR A 647 -6.44 5.96 -7.27
N CYS A 648 -5.21 6.44 -7.09
CA CYS A 648 -4.35 6.01 -5.97
C CYS A 648 -4.06 7.16 -5.00
N GLY A 649 -3.58 6.79 -3.80
CA GLY A 649 -2.95 7.67 -2.83
C GLY A 649 -3.73 8.95 -2.54
N PRO A 650 -5.00 8.88 -2.07
CA PRO A 650 -5.73 10.08 -1.72
C PRO A 650 -5.08 10.77 -0.53
N PHE A 651 -4.71 12.04 -0.69
CA PHE A 651 -4.14 12.85 0.39
C PHE A 651 -4.94 14.12 0.59
N ILE A 652 -5.55 14.26 1.76
CA ILE A 652 -6.32 15.44 2.14
C ILE A 652 -5.41 16.36 2.95
N THR A 653 -5.27 17.60 2.48
CA THR A 653 -4.51 18.61 3.21
C THR A 653 -5.15 18.91 4.56
N SER A 654 -4.34 19.19 5.58
CA SER A 654 -4.83 19.34 6.97
C SER A 654 -5.68 20.59 7.23
N ASP A 655 -5.83 21.49 6.24
CA ASP A 655 -6.79 22.59 6.27
C ASP A 655 -8.08 22.26 5.49
N ASP A 656 -8.21 21.03 5.01
CA ASP A 656 -9.28 20.50 4.15
C ASP A 656 -9.48 21.27 2.84
N ARG A 657 -8.54 22.11 2.38
CA ARG A 657 -8.78 22.96 1.19
C ARG A 657 -8.42 22.29 -0.13
N SER A 658 -7.67 21.21 -0.07
CA SER A 658 -7.18 20.47 -1.23
C SER A 658 -7.17 18.97 -0.96
N VAL A 659 -7.52 18.20 -2.00
CA VAL A 659 -7.31 16.75 -2.05
C VAL A 659 -6.40 16.44 -3.24
N PHE A 660 -5.36 15.67 -3.00
CA PHE A 660 -4.47 15.13 -4.03
C PHE A 660 -4.85 13.68 -4.31
N VAL A 661 -4.73 13.28 -5.57
CA VAL A 661 -4.83 11.89 -6.00
C VAL A 661 -3.77 11.61 -7.06
N ALA A 662 -3.30 10.38 -7.09
CA ALA A 662 -2.57 9.83 -8.21
C ALA A 662 -3.57 9.27 -9.24
N VAL A 663 -3.44 9.67 -10.50
CA VAL A 663 -4.03 8.98 -11.64
C VAL A 663 -2.98 7.98 -12.13
N GLN A 664 -3.16 6.71 -11.80
CA GLN A 664 -2.20 5.65 -12.16
C GLN A 664 -2.61 5.01 -13.50
N HIS A 665 -1.63 4.72 -14.37
CA HIS A 665 -1.74 4.04 -15.68
C HIS A 665 -2.99 4.34 -16.57
N PRO A 666 -3.30 5.61 -16.87
CA PRO A 666 -4.38 5.92 -17.82
C PRO A 666 -4.19 5.15 -19.14
N GLY A 667 -5.26 4.58 -19.68
CA GLY A 667 -5.21 3.84 -20.95
C GLY A 667 -4.59 2.44 -20.89
N GLU A 668 -4.36 1.87 -19.72
CA GLU A 668 -3.91 0.47 -19.57
C GLU A 668 -5.03 -0.52 -19.95
N ILE A 669 -5.18 -0.71 -21.26
CA ILE A 669 -6.23 -1.53 -21.87
C ILE A 669 -5.58 -2.39 -22.94
N SER A 670 -5.96 -3.67 -22.99
CA SER A 670 -5.38 -4.66 -23.88
C SER A 670 -5.38 -4.19 -25.34
N GLY A 671 -4.19 -4.12 -25.93
CA GLY A 671 -3.98 -3.66 -27.31
C GLY A 671 -3.69 -2.17 -27.45
N ALA A 672 -3.70 -1.41 -26.36
CA ALA A 672 -3.14 -0.07 -26.32
C ALA A 672 -1.61 -0.12 -26.46
N SER A 673 -1.05 0.89 -27.13
CA SER A 673 0.38 1.16 -27.18
C SER A 673 0.60 2.67 -27.19
N LEU A 674 1.85 3.11 -27.10
CA LEU A 674 2.20 4.52 -27.26
C LEU A 674 1.66 5.10 -28.59
N GLU A 675 1.69 4.34 -29.69
CA GLU A 675 1.22 4.78 -31.02
C GLU A 675 -0.28 4.60 -31.24
N ASN A 676 -0.93 3.75 -30.45
CA ASN A 676 -2.37 3.52 -30.48
C ASN A 676 -2.93 3.61 -29.05
N PRO A 677 -2.91 4.82 -28.45
CA PRO A 677 -3.28 4.99 -27.05
C PRO A 677 -4.79 4.79 -26.85
N ALA A 678 -5.15 4.10 -25.76
CA ALA A 678 -6.55 4.04 -25.31
C ALA A 678 -6.97 5.27 -24.49
N SER A 679 -6.01 5.99 -23.92
CA SER A 679 -6.17 7.28 -23.23
C SER A 679 -5.14 8.27 -23.76
N ASN A 680 -5.55 9.52 -23.97
CA ASN A 680 -4.65 10.62 -24.31
C ASN A 680 -4.47 11.59 -23.13
N TRP A 681 -4.94 11.23 -21.93
CA TRP A 681 -4.78 12.07 -20.75
C TRP A 681 -3.31 12.11 -20.30
N PRO A 682 -2.78 13.28 -19.86
CA PRO A 682 -3.47 14.55 -19.65
C PRO A 682 -3.36 15.56 -20.81
N ASP A 683 -2.48 15.33 -21.79
CA ASP A 683 -2.06 16.36 -22.76
C ASP A 683 -2.74 16.29 -24.13
N GLY A 684 -3.47 15.22 -24.40
CA GLY A 684 -4.09 14.97 -25.71
C GLY A 684 -3.15 14.32 -26.73
N ASP A 685 -1.96 13.86 -26.34
CA ASP A 685 -1.00 13.16 -27.21
C ASP A 685 -0.94 11.65 -26.96
N PHE A 686 -0.61 11.23 -25.74
CA PHE A 686 -0.58 9.84 -25.28
C PHE A 686 -0.70 9.79 -23.75
N ALA A 687 -1.01 8.60 -23.23
CA ALA A 687 -1.18 8.39 -21.80
C ALA A 687 0.07 8.72 -20.98
N LYS A 688 -0.07 9.57 -19.96
CA LYS A 688 0.97 9.83 -18.96
C LYS A 688 0.34 9.77 -17.57
N PRO A 689 0.73 8.83 -16.69
CA PRO A 689 0.33 8.86 -15.29
C PRO A 689 0.73 10.22 -14.65
N GLY A 690 -0.09 10.74 -13.75
CA GLY A 690 0.22 11.98 -13.05
C GLY A 690 -0.53 12.19 -11.75
N VAL A 691 -0.07 13.17 -10.96
CA VAL A 691 -0.71 13.60 -9.71
C VAL A 691 -1.59 14.81 -9.99
N VAL A 692 -2.82 14.77 -9.48
CA VAL A 692 -3.80 15.84 -9.59
C VAL A 692 -4.13 16.37 -8.21
N VAL A 693 -4.25 17.70 -8.11
CA VAL A 693 -4.85 18.36 -6.95
C VAL A 693 -6.22 18.91 -7.33
N THR A 694 -7.21 18.72 -6.46
CA THR A 694 -8.57 19.23 -6.59
C THR A 694 -8.88 20.14 -5.42
N TRP A 695 -9.60 21.24 -5.66
CA TRP A 695 -10.02 22.23 -4.65
C TRP A 695 -11.40 22.82 -4.97
N ARG A 696 -12.01 23.47 -3.98
CA ARG A 696 -13.22 24.26 -4.21
C ARG A 696 -12.90 25.64 -4.76
N VAL A 697 -13.64 26.08 -5.77
CA VAL A 697 -13.42 27.40 -6.40
C VAL A 697 -13.73 28.58 -5.46
N ASP A 698 -14.57 28.36 -4.45
CA ASP A 698 -14.90 29.36 -3.43
C ASP A 698 -13.91 29.37 -2.24
N GLY A 699 -12.87 28.52 -2.30
CA GLY A 699 -11.85 28.41 -1.25
C GLY A 699 -12.30 27.67 0.00
N GLY A 700 -13.55 27.18 0.04
CA GLY A 700 -14.08 26.38 1.14
C GLY A 700 -13.44 25.00 1.25
N PRO A 701 -13.80 24.25 2.32
CA PRO A 701 -13.23 22.94 2.56
C PRO A 701 -13.83 21.87 1.64
N ILE A 702 -12.99 21.00 1.10
CA ILE A 702 -13.31 19.83 0.28
C ILE A 702 -14.39 18.98 0.96
N GLY A 703 -15.30 18.42 0.16
CA GLY A 703 -16.39 17.57 0.64
C GLY A 703 -17.62 18.32 1.16
N ALA A 704 -17.52 19.60 1.56
CA ALA A 704 -18.70 20.40 1.88
C ALA A 704 -19.25 21.14 0.66
#